data_AF-A0A8E0NDG3-F1
#
_entry.id   AF-A0A8E0NDG3-F1
#
_cell.length_a   1.000
_cell.length_b   1.000
_cell.length_c   1.000
_cell.angle_alpha   90.00
_cell.angle_beta   90.00
_cell.angle_gamma   90.00
#
_symmetry.space_group_name_H-M   'P 1'
#
loop_
_entity.id
_entity.type
_entity.pdbx_description
1 polymer ?
#
loop_
_entity_poly.entity_id
_entity_poly.type
_entity_poly.pdbx_seq_one_letter_code
_entity_poly.pdbx_strand_id
1 'polypeptide(L)'
;MPHTLSEGDFAALLSACDAPEDRALIQRWYRLDRNNVPPQAGLLERAGVSDAEWAASERALLAVIDRAARRADLAQVLAQTATVTLQELRQAVAAMGEGAVSIVAVRNDPVEAEDAFLEVLLAEADAASGQRVIRFDNNADGVQALEQALLARIKSEVDEALVADRAITASEREARDHDQFARELLASMVGREALVADILARQASLLLITGAGGIGKSAVMAAAAKRASEAADTTVVQRFVGATPASLNLSSLISGMADELVERAGDRAALDERLHDTEFERLRRTVATVSPATRIRFFIDGLDQLELDPRSALWDGLGDDWPANVQFVISAAHGPTADQLAQRTCHGEVIETPGLTPADQIAAIAQRLERFGRRLQPAQYSQLQARLVATATPLVLRLLSEALREVRSFDAIDESLELSMESVLQHLLQRLRVDGHGEALISASLGLLAVARQGLTEPELRQLLFRDEATRAEFVALHPNSPSTDELPGVIWARLRNQLDYLLRETDAPSGRLLTFFHRVVKEAVERLALSGFGLTWRAGQLADFFAEQAHDGRTPNERKLMELPAALQRAGRNQALHDLLSDRGFVLAKCRLNQSDDLIGDFGRLAGERTGRLAAIEDLLRRSAHLLRRGRPAWPADGILIQVALERPPEDPARRVFEPVSALGKAQALWLRRTWPGSGGARSVLEGHEDEVLGFIAADEDRGLTWSADGTIRLWGLRDGDCRRVLSAPGRQAEDVWLVDAAVIFAWSEAGITAWDMRSGRPLVDAPAPEGRAWLAAARWRDQAVLLAEDGSLHAAPLNPPGPAEAIAPPAEGAPPSAGSGAEVVGVALSITEGGEASWSGTGDSAPCDWTVSKTAGTAT
;
A
#
# COMPACT_ATOMS: atom_id res chain seq x y z
N MET A 1 -14.42 -42.77 20.14
CA MET A 1 -14.52 -43.58 18.89
C MET A 1 -13.61 -42.95 17.85
N PRO A 2 -12.83 -43.71 17.07
CA PRO A 2 -11.95 -43.16 16.05
C PRO A 2 -12.71 -42.27 15.05
N HIS A 3 -12.40 -40.99 14.95
CA HIS A 3 -13.00 -40.14 13.90
C HIS A 3 -12.45 -40.48 12.52
N THR A 4 -11.18 -40.89 12.45
CA THR A 4 -10.50 -41.36 11.24
C THR A 4 -9.67 -42.60 11.55
N LEU A 5 -9.47 -43.44 10.53
CA LEU A 5 -8.63 -44.64 10.57
C LEU A 5 -7.67 -44.58 9.38
N SER A 6 -6.40 -44.98 9.55
CA SER A 6 -5.50 -45.10 8.39
C SER A 6 -6.00 -46.18 7.42
N GLU A 7 -5.62 -46.12 6.14
CA GLU A 7 -5.99 -47.17 5.16
C GLU A 7 -5.55 -48.57 5.62
N GLY A 8 -4.37 -48.67 6.24
CA GLY A 8 -3.83 -49.91 6.80
C GLY A 8 -4.67 -50.42 7.98
N ASP A 9 -4.97 -49.54 8.95
CA ASP A 9 -5.78 -49.91 10.12
C ASP A 9 -7.19 -50.30 9.71
N PHE A 10 -7.79 -49.58 8.76
CA PHE A 10 -9.12 -49.87 8.24
C PHE A 10 -9.16 -51.24 7.56
N ALA A 11 -8.17 -51.57 6.73
CA ALA A 11 -8.07 -52.89 6.09
C ALA A 11 -7.83 -54.01 7.12
N ALA A 12 -6.99 -53.77 8.12
CA ALA A 12 -6.70 -54.72 9.21
C ALA A 12 -7.93 -54.98 10.11
N LEU A 13 -8.72 -53.94 10.40
CA LEU A 13 -9.97 -54.09 11.14
C LEU A 13 -10.98 -54.95 10.38
N LEU A 14 -11.14 -54.70 9.08
CA LEU A 14 -12.06 -55.48 8.25
C LEU A 14 -11.63 -56.95 8.11
N SER A 15 -10.32 -57.22 8.03
CA SER A 15 -9.80 -58.58 7.94
C SER A 15 -9.89 -59.35 9.26
N ALA A 16 -9.80 -58.67 10.41
CA ALA A 16 -9.92 -59.26 11.74
C ALA A 16 -11.37 -59.51 12.23
N CYS A 17 -12.36 -59.04 11.48
CA CYS A 17 -13.77 -59.34 11.73
C CYS A 17 -14.14 -60.73 11.19
N ASP A 18 -14.59 -61.64 12.06
CA ASP A 18 -15.02 -63.01 11.67
C ASP A 18 -16.40 -63.01 11.01
N ALA A 19 -17.32 -62.18 11.53
CA ALA A 19 -18.70 -62.11 11.07
C ALA A 19 -18.85 -61.13 9.89
N PRO A 20 -19.59 -61.50 8.82
CA PRO A 20 -19.92 -60.58 7.73
C PRO A 20 -20.70 -59.35 8.22
N GLU A 21 -21.51 -59.51 9.27
CA GLU A 21 -22.31 -58.44 9.87
C GLU A 21 -21.44 -57.37 10.56
N ASP A 22 -20.37 -57.79 11.24
CA ASP A 22 -19.40 -56.88 11.88
C ASP A 22 -18.67 -56.03 10.83
N ARG A 23 -18.27 -56.65 9.70
CA ARG A 23 -17.67 -55.92 8.56
C ARG A 23 -18.64 -54.94 7.94
N ALA A 24 -19.89 -55.36 7.72
CA ALA A 24 -20.94 -54.51 7.17
C ALA A 24 -21.23 -53.33 8.09
N LEU A 25 -21.19 -53.51 9.42
CA LEU A 25 -21.40 -52.44 10.38
C LEU A 25 -20.26 -51.40 10.33
N ILE A 26 -19.01 -51.84 10.24
CA ILE A 26 -17.86 -50.93 10.02
C ILE A 26 -18.00 -50.19 8.68
N GLN A 27 -18.25 -50.91 7.58
CA GLN A 27 -18.35 -50.32 6.24
C GLN A 27 -19.56 -49.41 6.05
N ARG A 28 -20.62 -49.60 6.86
CA ARG A 28 -21.78 -48.71 6.89
C ARG A 28 -21.41 -47.32 7.41
N TRP A 29 -20.51 -47.25 8.38
CA TRP A 29 -20.21 -46.02 9.11
C TRP A 29 -18.83 -45.44 8.79
N TYR A 30 -17.92 -46.22 8.23
CA TYR A 30 -16.61 -45.78 7.78
C TYR A 30 -16.45 -46.01 6.29
N ARG A 31 -15.95 -44.99 5.60
CA ARG A 31 -15.62 -45.10 4.18
C ARG A 31 -14.25 -44.49 3.91
N LEU A 32 -13.45 -45.21 3.11
CA LEU A 32 -12.12 -44.78 2.72
C LEU A 32 -12.20 -43.53 1.85
N ASP A 33 -11.61 -42.43 2.33
CA ASP A 33 -11.42 -41.20 1.60
C ASP A 33 -10.02 -41.17 0.96
N ARG A 34 -9.97 -41.39 -0.36
CA ARG A 34 -8.74 -41.34 -1.14
C ARG A 34 -8.30 -39.93 -1.53
N ASN A 35 -9.14 -38.94 -1.23
CA ASN A 35 -8.76 -37.53 -1.36
C ASN A 35 -7.86 -37.10 -0.23
N ASN A 36 -7.92 -37.73 0.93
CA ASN A 36 -6.95 -37.52 2.00
C ASN A 36 -5.58 -38.09 1.61
N VAL A 37 -4.50 -37.39 1.98
CA VAL A 37 -3.11 -37.79 1.71
C VAL A 37 -2.34 -37.81 3.04
N PRO A 38 -2.02 -39.00 3.59
CA PRO A 38 -2.36 -40.34 3.07
C PRO A 38 -3.87 -40.67 3.19
N PRO A 39 -4.39 -41.65 2.43
CA PRO A 39 -5.80 -42.04 2.50
C PRO A 39 -6.23 -42.48 3.90
N GLN A 40 -7.42 -42.05 4.31
CA GLN A 40 -7.99 -42.35 5.63
C GLN A 40 -9.47 -42.69 5.51
N ALA A 41 -9.94 -43.67 6.28
CA ALA A 41 -11.36 -43.95 6.41
C ALA A 41 -11.96 -43.05 7.49
N GLY A 42 -12.88 -42.17 7.10
CA GLY A 42 -13.56 -41.26 8.00
C GLY A 42 -14.91 -41.81 8.45
N LEU A 43 -15.31 -41.47 9.68
CA LEU A 43 -16.66 -41.70 10.17
C LEU A 43 -17.66 -40.84 9.37
N LEU A 44 -18.74 -41.47 8.88
CA LEU A 44 -19.78 -40.82 8.09
C LEU A 44 -20.77 -40.07 8.98
N GLU A 45 -21.42 -39.06 8.41
CA GLU A 45 -22.47 -38.31 9.10
C GLU A 45 -23.68 -39.18 9.43
N ARG A 46 -24.35 -38.85 10.54
CA ARG A 46 -25.52 -39.57 11.08
C ARG A 46 -26.81 -39.20 10.33
N ALA A 47 -26.74 -39.04 9.01
CA ALA A 47 -27.85 -38.56 8.20
C ALA A 47 -29.05 -39.52 8.28
N GLY A 48 -30.18 -39.03 8.79
CA GLY A 48 -31.43 -39.77 8.87
C GLY A 48 -31.52 -40.83 9.98
N VAL A 49 -30.66 -40.77 11.00
CA VAL A 49 -30.67 -41.69 12.15
C VAL A 49 -31.02 -40.94 13.44
N SER A 50 -31.97 -41.45 14.22
CA SER A 50 -32.34 -40.84 15.51
C SER A 50 -31.25 -41.05 16.58
N ASP A 51 -31.20 -40.19 17.61
CA ASP A 51 -30.22 -40.30 18.69
C ASP A 51 -30.25 -41.66 19.40
N ALA A 52 -31.44 -42.26 19.55
CA ALA A 52 -31.61 -43.58 20.17
C ALA A 52 -31.06 -44.71 19.28
N GLU A 53 -31.30 -44.65 17.97
CA GLU A 53 -30.77 -45.62 17.01
C GLU A 53 -29.25 -45.50 16.86
N TRP A 54 -28.74 -44.26 16.90
CA TRP A 54 -27.31 -44.00 16.91
C TRP A 54 -26.67 -44.55 18.18
N ALA A 55 -27.20 -44.29 19.37
CA ALA A 55 -26.63 -44.79 20.62
C ALA A 55 -26.57 -46.33 20.69
N ALA A 56 -27.48 -47.04 20.01
CA ALA A 56 -27.41 -48.48 19.85
C ALA A 56 -26.33 -48.89 18.83
N SER A 57 -26.28 -48.22 17.68
CA SER A 57 -25.32 -48.47 16.60
C SER A 57 -23.88 -48.15 17.03
N GLU A 58 -23.66 -47.09 17.79
CA GLU A 58 -22.38 -46.63 18.33
C GLU A 58 -21.81 -47.64 19.32
N ARG A 59 -22.64 -48.13 20.26
CA ARG A 59 -22.23 -49.18 21.20
C ARG A 59 -21.84 -50.46 20.48
N ALA A 60 -22.63 -50.88 19.48
CA ALA A 60 -22.33 -52.05 18.67
C ALA A 60 -21.03 -51.87 17.87
N LEU A 61 -20.88 -50.72 17.21
CA LEU A 61 -19.72 -50.42 16.38
C LEU A 61 -18.43 -50.28 17.22
N LEU A 62 -18.49 -49.65 18.40
CA LEU A 62 -17.37 -49.59 19.35
C LEU A 62 -16.95 -50.99 19.83
N ALA A 63 -17.91 -51.85 20.17
CA ALA A 63 -17.61 -53.22 20.58
C ALA A 63 -16.97 -54.04 19.46
N VAL A 64 -17.44 -53.86 18.22
CA VAL A 64 -16.86 -54.51 17.04
C VAL A 64 -15.44 -54.01 16.78
N ILE A 65 -15.20 -52.68 16.82
CA ILE A 65 -13.87 -52.09 16.62
C ILE A 65 -12.90 -52.54 17.72
N ASP A 66 -13.29 -52.52 19.00
CA ASP A 66 -12.43 -52.96 20.10
C ASP A 66 -12.02 -54.44 19.93
N ARG A 67 -12.97 -55.33 19.64
CA ARG A 67 -12.67 -56.76 19.40
C ARG A 67 -11.75 -56.96 18.20
N ALA A 68 -12.04 -56.30 17.08
CA ALA A 68 -11.24 -56.42 15.85
C ALA A 68 -9.84 -55.83 16.03
N ALA A 69 -9.71 -54.69 16.70
CA ALA A 69 -8.44 -54.02 16.96
C ALA A 69 -7.53 -54.84 17.88
N ARG A 70 -8.08 -55.50 18.94
CA ARG A 70 -7.30 -56.41 19.80
C ARG A 70 -6.75 -57.61 19.04
N ARG A 71 -7.52 -58.15 18.10
CA ARG A 71 -7.11 -59.31 17.29
C ARG A 71 -6.05 -58.96 16.25
N ALA A 72 -6.13 -57.76 15.69
CA ALA A 72 -5.18 -57.24 14.71
C ALA A 72 -3.96 -56.56 15.35
N ASP A 73 -3.85 -56.56 16.69
CA ASP A 73 -2.79 -55.88 17.46
C ASP A 73 -2.66 -54.37 17.13
N LEU A 74 -3.79 -53.70 16.93
CA LEU A 74 -3.85 -52.28 16.56
C LEU A 74 -3.87 -51.39 17.80
N ALA A 75 -2.72 -51.29 18.49
CA ALA A 75 -2.56 -50.49 19.70
C ALA A 75 -3.00 -49.01 19.55
N GLN A 76 -2.80 -48.40 18.37
CA GLN A 76 -3.24 -47.03 18.09
C GLN A 76 -4.76 -46.90 18.00
N VAL A 77 -5.45 -47.85 17.37
CA VAL A 77 -6.92 -47.85 17.28
C VAL A 77 -7.54 -48.10 18.67
N LEU A 78 -6.94 -48.99 19.46
CA LEU A 78 -7.35 -49.25 20.86
C LEU A 78 -7.14 -48.03 21.76
N ALA A 79 -6.14 -47.20 21.48
CA ALA A 79 -5.96 -45.94 22.18
C ALA A 79 -7.02 -44.89 21.81
N GLN A 80 -7.57 -44.92 20.59
CA GLN A 80 -8.63 -44.02 20.12
C GLN A 80 -10.05 -44.46 20.55
N THR A 81 -10.19 -45.66 21.09
CA THR A 81 -11.39 -46.09 21.80
C THR A 81 -11.34 -45.74 23.30
N ALA A 82 -10.21 -45.22 23.80
CA ALA A 82 -10.09 -44.67 25.15
C ALA A 82 -10.87 -43.36 25.31
N THR A 83 -11.03 -42.89 26.56
CA THR A 83 -11.78 -41.67 26.90
C THR A 83 -11.28 -40.44 26.13
N VAL A 84 -12.21 -39.55 25.75
CA VAL A 84 -12.01 -38.38 24.87
C VAL A 84 -10.80 -37.52 25.30
N THR A 85 -10.61 -37.34 26.61
CA THR A 85 -9.54 -36.53 27.21
C THR A 85 -8.13 -37.05 26.88
N LEU A 86 -7.97 -38.36 26.71
CA LEU A 86 -6.68 -39.03 26.46
C LEU A 86 -6.27 -38.98 24.98
N GLN A 87 -7.25 -38.89 24.09
CA GLN A 87 -7.05 -38.73 22.66
C GLN A 87 -6.60 -37.30 22.31
N GLU A 88 -7.20 -36.29 22.95
CA GLU A 88 -6.84 -34.87 22.80
C GLU A 88 -5.40 -34.60 23.28
N LEU A 89 -5.01 -35.16 24.42
CA LEU A 89 -3.66 -35.04 24.99
C LEU A 89 -2.58 -35.62 24.06
N ARG A 90 -2.82 -36.78 23.43
CA ARG A 90 -1.86 -37.38 22.49
C ARG A 90 -1.73 -36.62 21.19
N GLN A 91 -2.84 -36.12 20.64
CA GLN A 91 -2.80 -35.30 19.43
C GLN A 91 -2.06 -33.98 19.68
N ALA A 92 -2.25 -33.37 20.85
CA ALA A 92 -1.49 -32.20 21.26
C ALA A 92 0.02 -32.49 21.35
N VAL A 93 0.42 -33.63 21.93
CA VAL A 93 1.83 -34.02 22.04
C VAL A 93 2.46 -34.37 20.69
N ALA A 94 1.75 -35.09 19.82
CA ALA A 94 2.25 -35.48 18.49
C ALA A 94 2.31 -34.32 17.48
N ALA A 95 1.50 -33.27 17.67
CA ALA A 95 1.52 -32.05 16.85
C ALA A 95 2.69 -31.11 17.21
N MET A 96 3.47 -31.40 18.25
CA MET A 96 4.64 -30.62 18.63
C MET A 96 5.81 -30.87 17.65
N GLY A 97 5.88 -30.06 16.60
CA GLY A 97 7.13 -29.81 15.87
C GLY A 97 8.09 -28.91 16.68
N GLU A 98 9.27 -28.59 16.11
CA GLU A 98 10.38 -27.81 16.73
C GLU A 98 10.03 -26.36 17.18
N GLY A 99 8.76 -25.99 17.35
CA GLY A 99 8.33 -24.60 17.63
C GLY A 99 7.13 -24.38 18.55
N ALA A 100 6.55 -25.41 19.21
CA ALA A 100 5.43 -25.22 20.15
C ALA A 100 5.86 -25.28 21.63
N VAL A 101 5.19 -24.48 22.48
CA VAL A 101 5.83 -23.72 23.57
C VAL A 101 5.55 -24.17 25.01
N SER A 102 4.44 -24.80 25.39
CA SER A 102 4.21 -25.32 26.77
C SER A 102 2.96 -26.21 26.84
N ILE A 103 2.90 -27.18 27.76
CA ILE A 103 1.71 -28.02 27.99
C ILE A 103 1.14 -27.72 29.38
N VAL A 104 -0.18 -27.48 29.43
CA VAL A 104 -0.94 -27.29 30.66
C VAL A 104 -1.86 -28.50 30.84
N ALA A 105 -1.62 -29.31 31.87
CA ALA A 105 -2.42 -30.48 32.19
C ALA A 105 -3.27 -30.22 33.44
N VAL A 106 -4.59 -30.39 33.32
CA VAL A 106 -5.55 -30.14 34.41
C VAL A 106 -5.98 -31.47 35.03
N ARG A 107 -5.77 -31.64 36.35
CA ARG A 107 -6.28 -32.80 37.08
C ARG A 107 -7.62 -32.48 37.74
N ASN A 108 -8.70 -33.10 37.27
CA ASN A 108 -10.06 -32.78 37.70
C ASN A 108 -10.58 -33.51 38.95
N ASP A 109 -9.86 -34.49 39.51
CA ASP A 109 -10.19 -35.09 40.82
C ASP A 109 -9.05 -36.04 41.28
N PRO A 110 -8.93 -36.33 42.59
CA PRO A 110 -8.09 -37.41 43.10
C PRO A 110 -8.79 -38.75 42.83
N VAL A 111 -8.76 -39.22 41.59
CA VAL A 111 -9.13 -40.61 41.29
C VAL A 111 -8.05 -41.51 41.87
N GLU A 112 -8.42 -42.40 42.80
CA GLU A 112 -7.55 -43.38 43.49
C GLU A 112 -6.88 -44.43 42.56
N ALA A 113 -7.03 -44.32 41.25
CA ALA A 113 -6.30 -45.14 40.31
C ALA A 113 -5.10 -44.34 39.78
N GLU A 114 -3.90 -44.80 40.14
CA GLU A 114 -2.68 -44.50 39.39
C GLU A 114 -2.92 -44.88 37.93
N ASP A 115 -3.37 -43.93 37.11
CA ASP A 115 -3.40 -44.07 35.67
C ASP A 115 -1.95 -43.99 35.19
N ALA A 116 -1.22 -45.10 35.36
CA ALA A 116 0.19 -45.26 35.00
C ALA A 116 0.45 -44.83 33.54
N PHE A 117 -0.59 -44.89 32.71
CA PHE A 117 -0.57 -44.42 31.33
C PHE A 117 -0.55 -42.90 31.18
N LEU A 118 -1.29 -42.15 32.02
CA LEU A 118 -1.25 -40.68 32.04
C LEU A 118 0.13 -40.19 32.50
N GLU A 119 0.71 -40.84 33.51
CA GLU A 119 2.08 -40.54 33.99
C GLU A 119 3.14 -40.82 32.92
N VAL A 120 3.03 -41.93 32.16
CA VAL A 120 3.89 -42.19 31.00
C VAL A 120 3.74 -41.11 29.94
N LEU A 121 2.51 -40.67 29.65
CA LEU A 121 2.25 -39.63 28.65
C LEU A 121 2.81 -38.27 29.06
N LEU A 122 2.68 -37.92 30.33
CA LEU A 122 3.23 -36.69 30.89
C LEU A 122 4.76 -36.74 30.93
N ALA A 123 5.36 -37.91 31.17
CA ALA A 123 6.81 -38.10 31.08
C ALA A 123 7.32 -38.00 29.63
N GLU A 124 6.58 -38.54 28.66
CA GLU A 124 6.87 -38.36 27.22
C GLU A 124 6.78 -36.89 26.81
N ALA A 125 5.75 -36.19 27.27
CA ALA A 125 5.57 -34.75 27.06
C ALA A 125 6.69 -33.91 27.72
N ASP A 126 7.11 -34.26 28.94
CA ASP A 126 8.24 -33.62 29.64
C ASP A 126 9.57 -33.82 28.89
N ALA A 127 9.80 -35.03 28.36
CA ALA A 127 10.99 -35.37 27.58
C ALA A 127 11.02 -34.68 26.21
N ALA A 128 9.87 -34.56 25.53
CA ALA A 128 9.76 -33.91 24.23
C ALA A 128 9.82 -32.38 24.31
N SER A 129 9.31 -31.79 25.39
CA SER A 129 9.22 -30.32 25.55
C SER A 129 10.38 -29.69 26.31
N GLY A 130 11.27 -30.49 26.92
CA GLY A 130 12.42 -30.01 27.69
C GLY A 130 12.02 -29.34 29.01
N GLN A 131 11.15 -29.99 29.80
CA GLN A 131 10.61 -29.49 31.09
C GLN A 131 9.63 -28.30 30.99
N ARG A 132 8.80 -28.24 29.94
CA ARG A 132 7.80 -27.16 29.76
C ARG A 132 6.35 -27.61 30.07
N VAL A 133 6.19 -28.51 31.04
CA VAL A 133 4.88 -28.96 31.52
C VAL A 133 4.57 -28.31 32.87
N ILE A 134 3.48 -27.54 32.93
CA ILE A 134 2.99 -26.94 34.19
C ILE A 134 1.91 -27.86 34.78
N ARG A 135 2.17 -28.36 35.99
CA ARG A 135 1.25 -29.21 36.75
C ARG A 135 0.49 -28.37 37.76
N PHE A 136 -0.83 -28.51 37.80
CA PHE A 136 -1.67 -27.88 38.82
C PHE A 136 -2.91 -28.72 39.12
N ASP A 137 -3.42 -28.56 40.34
CA ASP A 137 -4.68 -29.15 40.75
C ASP A 137 -5.84 -28.25 40.34
N ASN A 138 -6.99 -28.83 39.92
CA ASN A 138 -8.19 -28.03 39.63
C ASN A 138 -8.89 -27.55 40.90
N ASN A 139 -8.20 -26.71 41.68
CA ASN A 139 -8.72 -25.99 42.83
C ASN A 139 -8.25 -24.52 42.76
N ALA A 140 -8.79 -23.66 43.63
CA ALA A 140 -8.50 -22.22 43.59
C ALA A 140 -6.99 -21.92 43.65
N ASP A 141 -6.25 -22.64 44.51
CA ASP A 141 -4.81 -22.44 44.70
C ASP A 141 -4.00 -22.93 43.48
N GLY A 142 -4.39 -24.05 42.88
CA GLY A 142 -3.76 -24.61 41.69
C GLY A 142 -4.02 -23.76 40.44
N VAL A 143 -5.22 -23.22 40.27
CA VAL A 143 -5.53 -22.27 39.19
C VAL A 143 -4.71 -20.98 39.36
N GLN A 144 -4.56 -20.47 40.59
CA GLN A 144 -3.74 -19.29 40.85
C GLN A 144 -2.24 -19.54 40.60
N ALA A 145 -1.75 -20.72 40.97
CA ALA A 145 -0.37 -21.13 40.68
C ALA A 145 -0.12 -21.29 39.17
N LEU A 146 -1.09 -21.84 38.43
CA LEU A 146 -1.05 -21.90 36.97
C LEU A 146 -0.98 -20.50 36.36
N GLU A 147 -1.85 -19.59 36.80
CA GLU A 147 -1.89 -18.21 36.31
C GLU A 147 -0.53 -17.53 36.49
N GLN A 148 0.07 -17.65 37.68
CA GLN A 148 1.39 -17.08 37.96
C GLN A 148 2.50 -17.70 37.12
N ALA A 149 2.50 -19.02 36.95
CA ALA A 149 3.50 -19.73 36.16
C ALA A 149 3.39 -19.37 34.66
N LEU A 150 2.18 -19.32 34.12
CA LEU A 150 1.92 -18.89 32.74
C LEU A 150 2.33 -17.43 32.55
N LEU A 151 1.96 -16.54 33.47
CA LEU A 151 2.31 -15.12 33.36
C LEU A 151 3.83 -14.89 33.39
N ALA A 152 4.53 -15.55 34.31
CA ALA A 152 5.99 -15.47 34.40
C ALA A 152 6.66 -15.98 33.11
N ARG A 153 6.13 -17.05 32.53
CA ARG A 153 6.67 -17.62 31.29
C ARG A 153 6.42 -16.74 30.08
N ILE A 154 5.17 -16.31 29.86
CA ILE A 154 4.81 -15.39 28.78
C ILE A 154 5.65 -14.12 28.90
N LYS A 155 5.81 -13.59 30.11
CA LYS A 155 6.67 -12.42 30.34
C LYS A 155 8.11 -12.65 29.91
N SER A 156 8.71 -13.79 30.26
CA SER A 156 10.09 -14.12 29.85
C SER A 156 10.24 -14.19 28.34
N GLU A 157 9.30 -14.83 27.63
CA GLU A 157 9.36 -14.96 26.17
C GLU A 157 9.09 -13.62 25.47
N VAL A 158 8.18 -12.81 26.01
CA VAL A 158 7.94 -11.44 25.55
C VAL A 158 9.18 -10.57 25.80
N ASP A 159 9.84 -10.67 26.95
CA ASP A 159 11.05 -9.90 27.26
C ASP A 159 12.21 -10.29 26.32
N GLU A 160 12.40 -11.59 26.03
CA GLU A 160 13.37 -12.07 25.04
C GLU A 160 13.04 -11.56 23.63
N ALA A 161 11.77 -11.61 23.22
CA ALA A 161 11.32 -11.08 21.93
C ALA A 161 11.49 -9.56 21.83
N LEU A 162 11.18 -8.81 22.90
CA LEU A 162 11.34 -7.35 22.96
C LEU A 162 12.80 -6.93 22.87
N VAL A 163 13.73 -7.69 23.46
CA VAL A 163 15.17 -7.43 23.33
C VAL A 163 15.63 -7.62 21.87
N ALA A 164 15.16 -8.67 21.19
CA ALA A 164 15.44 -8.89 19.78
C ALA A 164 14.80 -7.82 18.88
N ASP A 165 13.61 -7.34 19.23
CA ASP A 165 12.83 -6.37 18.45
C ASP A 165 13.40 -4.94 18.54
N ARG A 166 13.95 -4.54 19.69
CA ARG A 166 14.58 -3.22 19.90
C ARG A 166 15.85 -2.99 19.06
N ALA A 167 16.41 -4.03 18.46
CA ALA A 167 17.62 -3.95 17.65
C ALA A 167 17.37 -3.59 16.17
N ILE A 168 16.11 -3.59 15.72
CA ILE A 168 15.72 -3.45 14.31
C ILE A 168 15.25 -2.02 14.05
N THR A 169 15.74 -1.37 13.00
CA THR A 169 15.24 -0.03 12.62
C THR A 169 13.82 -0.10 12.05
N ALA A 170 13.10 1.03 12.01
CA ALA A 170 11.76 1.07 11.40
C ALA A 170 11.78 0.69 9.91
N SER A 171 12.84 1.08 9.19
CA SER A 171 13.07 0.75 7.78
C SER A 171 13.34 -0.75 7.59
N GLU A 172 14.19 -1.34 8.42
CA GLU A 172 14.45 -2.80 8.40
C GLU A 172 13.19 -3.62 8.71
N ARG A 173 12.33 -3.16 9.63
CA ARG A 173 11.06 -3.80 9.94
C ARG A 173 10.13 -3.76 8.73
N GLU A 174 9.94 -2.59 8.14
CA GLU A 174 9.11 -2.41 6.96
C GLU A 174 9.58 -3.33 5.82
N ALA A 175 10.89 -3.37 5.53
CA ALA A 175 11.45 -4.25 4.50
C ALA A 175 11.18 -5.74 4.78
N ARG A 176 11.32 -6.18 6.03
CA ARG A 176 11.03 -7.58 6.43
C ARG A 176 9.56 -7.95 6.23
N ASP A 177 8.64 -7.05 6.52
CA ASP A 177 7.20 -7.28 6.36
C ASP A 177 6.84 -7.44 4.87
N HIS A 178 7.41 -6.62 3.99
CA HIS A 178 7.26 -6.77 2.53
C HIS A 178 7.89 -8.07 2.01
N ASP A 179 9.05 -8.48 2.53
CA ASP A 179 9.69 -9.75 2.18
C ASP A 179 8.92 -10.98 2.65
N GLN A 180 8.29 -10.89 3.83
CA GLN A 180 7.38 -11.93 4.31
C GLN A 180 6.16 -12.04 3.39
N PHE A 181 5.53 -10.90 3.07
CA PHE A 181 4.38 -10.86 2.17
C PHE A 181 4.71 -11.42 0.78
N ALA A 182 5.89 -11.09 0.22
CA ALA A 182 6.38 -11.64 -1.03
C ALA A 182 6.51 -13.18 -0.98
N ARG A 183 7.06 -13.73 0.11
CA ARG A 183 7.22 -15.18 0.28
C ARG A 183 5.89 -15.92 0.30
N GLU A 184 4.87 -15.34 0.93
CA GLU A 184 3.52 -15.91 0.97
C GLU A 184 2.88 -15.96 -0.44
N LEU A 185 3.04 -14.89 -1.22
CA LEU A 185 2.56 -14.83 -2.60
C LEU A 185 3.25 -15.87 -3.49
N LEU A 186 4.58 -15.95 -3.39
CA LEU A 186 5.42 -16.88 -4.14
C LEU A 186 5.09 -18.33 -3.86
N ALA A 187 4.78 -18.66 -2.60
CA ALA A 187 4.39 -20.01 -2.25
C ALA A 187 3.19 -20.45 -3.10
N SER A 188 2.22 -19.59 -3.37
CA SER A 188 1.01 -19.95 -4.11
C SER A 188 1.09 -19.79 -5.64
N MET A 189 2.26 -19.42 -6.18
CA MET A 189 2.39 -19.12 -7.59
C MET A 189 2.54 -20.38 -8.45
N VAL A 190 1.75 -20.46 -9.51
CA VAL A 190 1.83 -21.53 -10.53
C VAL A 190 1.89 -20.91 -11.92
N GLY A 191 2.82 -21.42 -12.74
CA GLY A 191 3.03 -20.96 -14.11
C GLY A 191 3.59 -19.54 -14.20
N ARG A 192 3.35 -18.88 -15.35
CA ARG A 192 3.73 -17.47 -15.65
C ARG A 192 5.23 -17.17 -15.70
N GLU A 193 6.04 -18.21 -15.86
CA GLU A 193 7.48 -18.06 -16.01
C GLU A 193 7.90 -17.19 -17.18
N ALA A 194 7.18 -17.31 -18.30
CA ALA A 194 7.39 -16.48 -19.48
C ALA A 194 7.10 -14.99 -19.21
N LEU A 195 6.06 -14.68 -18.43
CA LEU A 195 5.72 -13.29 -18.07
C LEU A 195 6.77 -12.68 -17.15
N VAL A 196 7.24 -13.43 -16.15
CA VAL A 196 8.32 -12.99 -15.27
C VAL A 196 9.60 -12.74 -16.06
N ALA A 197 9.94 -13.63 -17.01
CA ALA A 197 11.09 -13.44 -17.89
C ALA A 197 10.95 -12.20 -18.78
N ASP A 198 9.75 -11.94 -19.32
CA ASP A 198 9.47 -10.74 -20.13
C ASP A 198 9.67 -9.45 -19.31
N ILE A 199 9.12 -9.38 -18.09
CA ILE A 199 9.29 -8.25 -17.17
C ILE A 199 10.78 -7.97 -16.91
N LEU A 200 11.57 -9.00 -16.65
CA LEU A 200 13.00 -8.85 -16.35
C LEU A 200 13.83 -8.41 -17.56
N ALA A 201 13.37 -8.74 -18.78
CA ALA A 201 14.03 -8.41 -20.03
C ALA A 201 13.84 -6.94 -20.44
N ARG A 202 12.71 -6.32 -20.08
CA ARG A 202 12.42 -4.92 -20.43
C ARG A 202 13.40 -3.95 -19.75
N GLN A 203 13.84 -2.95 -20.51
CA GLN A 203 14.81 -1.93 -20.06
C GLN A 203 14.20 -0.53 -19.90
N ALA A 204 12.88 -0.39 -20.12
CA ALA A 204 12.20 0.89 -19.91
C ALA A 204 12.40 1.37 -18.47
N SER A 205 12.64 2.67 -18.29
CA SER A 205 12.81 3.30 -16.96
C SER A 205 11.56 3.18 -16.10
N LEU A 206 10.39 3.12 -16.74
CA LEU A 206 9.10 2.87 -16.11
C LEU A 206 8.37 1.74 -16.84
N LEU A 207 8.05 0.68 -16.10
CA LEU A 207 7.31 -0.48 -16.58
C LEU A 207 6.01 -0.62 -15.78
N LEU A 208 4.86 -0.49 -16.45
CA LEU A 208 3.54 -0.68 -15.86
C LEU A 208 3.04 -2.11 -16.12
N ILE A 209 2.70 -2.82 -15.04
CA ILE A 209 2.02 -4.12 -15.09
C ILE A 209 0.56 -3.91 -14.71
N THR A 210 -0.35 -4.12 -15.66
CA THR A 210 -1.78 -3.92 -15.46
C THR A 210 -2.58 -5.19 -15.73
N GLY A 211 -3.84 -5.20 -15.30
CA GLY A 211 -4.73 -6.35 -15.39
C GLY A 211 -5.86 -6.30 -14.37
N ALA A 212 -6.85 -7.18 -14.54
CA ALA A 212 -8.00 -7.29 -13.66
C ALA A 212 -7.61 -7.55 -12.18
N GLY A 213 -8.48 -7.16 -11.24
CA GLY A 213 -8.30 -7.43 -9.82
C GLY A 213 -8.23 -8.94 -9.53
N GLY A 214 -7.33 -9.36 -8.65
CA GLY A 214 -7.17 -10.79 -8.30
C GLY A 214 -6.53 -11.67 -9.38
N ILE A 215 -6.15 -11.10 -10.53
CA ILE A 215 -5.51 -11.85 -11.63
C ILE A 215 -4.11 -12.36 -11.26
N GLY A 216 -3.54 -11.98 -10.11
CA GLY A 216 -2.23 -12.45 -9.63
C GLY A 216 -1.03 -11.57 -10.01
N LYS A 217 -1.24 -10.26 -10.19
CA LYS A 217 -0.17 -9.28 -10.44
C LYS A 217 0.87 -9.26 -9.33
N SER A 218 0.44 -9.20 -8.06
CA SER A 218 1.32 -9.18 -6.89
C SER A 218 2.24 -10.39 -6.82
N ALA A 219 1.76 -11.59 -7.17
CA ALA A 219 2.59 -12.79 -7.21
C ALA A 219 3.66 -12.72 -8.33
N VAL A 220 3.30 -12.18 -9.50
CA VAL A 220 4.24 -11.94 -10.61
C VAL A 220 5.27 -10.88 -10.21
N MET A 221 4.85 -9.80 -9.55
CA MET A 221 5.73 -8.77 -8.99
C MET A 221 6.73 -9.36 -8.00
N ALA A 222 6.26 -10.16 -7.04
CA ALA A 222 7.12 -10.84 -6.08
C ALA A 222 8.13 -11.79 -6.74
N ALA A 223 7.72 -12.53 -7.78
CA ALA A 223 8.61 -13.41 -8.54
C ALA A 223 9.65 -12.66 -9.36
N ALA A 224 9.25 -11.57 -10.02
CA ALA A 224 10.17 -10.70 -10.74
C ALA A 224 11.16 -10.01 -9.79
N ALA A 225 10.70 -9.47 -8.67
CA ALA A 225 11.55 -8.84 -7.65
C ALA A 225 12.57 -9.83 -7.08
N LYS A 226 12.12 -11.04 -6.68
CA LYS A 226 13.01 -12.09 -6.18
C LYS A 226 14.09 -12.47 -7.20
N ARG A 227 13.71 -12.73 -8.45
CA ARG A 227 14.69 -13.05 -9.51
C ARG A 227 15.63 -11.92 -9.85
N ALA A 228 15.14 -10.68 -9.85
CA ALA A 228 15.98 -9.51 -10.03
C ALA A 228 17.02 -9.37 -8.90
N SER A 229 16.66 -9.75 -7.66
CA SER A 229 17.57 -9.68 -6.51
C SER A 229 18.68 -10.74 -6.52
N GLU A 230 18.56 -11.78 -7.34
CA GLU A 230 19.60 -12.82 -7.50
C GLU A 230 20.78 -12.33 -8.36
N ALA A 231 20.61 -11.24 -9.10
CA ALA A 231 21.68 -10.64 -9.90
C ALA A 231 22.62 -9.82 -9.00
N ALA A 232 23.91 -10.15 -9.04
CA ALA A 232 24.93 -9.57 -8.14
C ALA A 232 25.14 -8.06 -8.32
N ASP A 233 24.80 -7.51 -9.49
CA ASP A 233 24.91 -6.10 -9.84
C ASP A 233 23.58 -5.33 -9.66
N THR A 234 22.57 -5.93 -9.02
CA THR A 234 21.22 -5.36 -8.92
C THR A 234 20.79 -5.20 -7.45
N THR A 235 20.36 -3.99 -7.09
CA THR A 235 19.69 -3.69 -5.82
C THR A 235 18.19 -3.61 -6.06
N VAL A 236 17.42 -4.45 -5.38
CA VAL A 236 15.95 -4.47 -5.47
C VAL A 236 15.34 -3.89 -4.20
N VAL A 237 14.47 -2.90 -4.36
CA VAL A 237 13.62 -2.38 -3.28
C VAL A 237 12.17 -2.66 -3.65
N GLN A 238 11.45 -3.41 -2.83
CA GLN A 238 10.07 -3.82 -3.11
C GLN A 238 9.09 -3.30 -2.07
N ARG A 239 7.93 -2.85 -2.53
CA ARG A 239 6.82 -2.39 -1.69
C ARG A 239 5.50 -2.90 -2.24
N PHE A 240 4.74 -3.60 -1.39
CA PHE A 240 3.37 -3.99 -1.65
C PHE A 240 2.45 -3.00 -0.95
N VAL A 241 1.76 -2.16 -1.73
CA VAL A 241 0.85 -1.14 -1.20
C VAL A 241 -0.28 -1.84 -0.47
N GLY A 242 -0.48 -1.48 0.79
CA GLY A 242 -1.43 -2.13 1.70
C GLY A 242 -0.89 -3.36 2.41
N ALA A 243 0.35 -3.83 2.19
CA ALA A 243 0.95 -4.86 3.06
C ALA A 243 1.19 -4.36 4.49
N THR A 244 1.56 -3.10 4.65
CA THR A 244 1.75 -2.42 5.94
C THR A 244 0.88 -1.14 5.97
N PRO A 245 0.57 -0.59 7.16
CA PRO A 245 -0.10 0.71 7.24
C PRO A 245 0.73 1.84 6.63
N ALA A 246 2.06 1.78 6.73
CA ALA A 246 2.97 2.78 6.18
C ALA A 246 2.93 2.82 4.64
N SER A 247 2.75 1.67 3.98
CA SER A 247 2.70 1.60 2.52
C SER A 247 1.40 2.13 1.90
N LEU A 248 0.37 2.44 2.71
CA LEU A 248 -0.86 3.13 2.29
C LEU A 248 -0.73 4.66 2.23
N ASN A 249 0.40 5.20 2.67
CA ASN A 249 0.70 6.63 2.61
C ASN A 249 1.87 6.88 1.66
N LEU A 250 1.66 7.77 0.69
CA LEU A 250 2.65 8.07 -0.34
C LEU A 250 3.99 8.56 0.25
N SER A 251 3.96 9.55 1.14
CA SER A 251 5.18 10.12 1.72
C SER A 251 5.98 9.09 2.51
N SER A 252 5.29 8.24 3.27
CA SER A 252 5.91 7.15 4.03
C SER A 252 6.48 6.06 3.13
N LEU A 253 5.76 5.71 2.06
CA LEU A 253 6.18 4.74 1.04
C LEU A 253 7.49 5.18 0.37
N ILE A 254 7.56 6.42 -0.15
CA ILE A 254 8.76 6.93 -0.85
C ILE A 254 9.92 7.13 0.13
N SER A 255 9.66 7.72 1.30
CA SER A 255 10.70 7.95 2.31
C SER A 255 11.29 6.65 2.81
N GLY A 256 10.47 5.62 3.03
CA GLY A 256 10.92 4.30 3.45
C GLY A 256 11.76 3.59 2.39
N MET A 257 11.52 3.82 1.08
CA MET A 257 12.40 3.29 0.02
C MET A 257 13.77 4.00 0.01
N ALA A 258 13.79 5.31 0.26
CA ALA A 258 15.04 6.05 0.40
C ALA A 258 15.82 5.60 1.64
N ASP A 259 15.15 5.44 2.79
CA ASP A 259 15.77 4.97 4.04
C ASP A 259 16.43 3.60 3.85
N GLU A 260 15.73 2.67 3.20
CA GLU A 260 16.27 1.33 2.92
C GLU A 260 17.52 1.37 2.03
N LEU A 261 17.54 2.22 1.01
CA LEU A 261 18.72 2.39 0.16
C LEU A 261 19.91 2.97 0.93
N VAL A 262 19.67 3.97 1.79
CA VAL A 262 20.73 4.55 2.63
C VAL A 262 21.30 3.51 3.59
N GLU A 263 20.44 2.73 4.24
CA GLU A 263 20.87 1.65 5.14
C GLU A 263 21.71 0.60 4.41
N ARG A 264 21.31 0.21 3.19
CA ARG A 264 22.06 -0.73 2.34
C ARG A 264 23.38 -0.16 1.83
N ALA A 265 23.45 1.15 1.56
CA ALA A 265 24.67 1.82 1.14
C ALA A 265 25.66 2.04 2.30
N GLY A 266 25.21 1.94 3.56
CA GLY A 266 26.04 2.14 4.75
C GLY A 266 26.44 3.61 5.00
N ASP A 267 25.92 4.55 4.22
CA ASP A 267 26.23 5.98 4.33
C ASP A 267 25.23 6.70 5.25
N ARG A 268 25.38 6.47 6.56
CA ARG A 268 24.53 7.13 7.57
C ARG A 268 24.70 8.65 7.62
N ALA A 269 25.77 9.21 7.05
CA ALA A 269 25.97 10.66 7.03
C ALA A 269 24.96 11.37 6.10
N ALA A 270 24.47 10.68 5.07
CA ALA A 270 23.40 11.16 4.19
C ALA A 270 22.02 11.29 4.89
N LEU A 271 21.86 10.76 6.11
CA LEU A 271 20.62 10.88 6.89
C LEU A 271 20.50 12.23 7.62
N ASP A 272 21.62 12.90 7.91
CA ASP A 272 21.67 13.99 8.89
C ASP A 272 21.51 15.41 8.31
N GLU A 273 21.70 15.60 7.00
CA GLU A 273 21.38 16.87 6.33
C GLU A 273 20.02 16.80 5.63
N ARG A 274 18.95 16.99 6.42
CA ARG A 274 17.60 17.23 5.87
C ARG A 274 17.53 18.64 5.29
N LEU A 275 18.07 18.81 4.07
CA LEU A 275 17.77 19.89 3.14
C LEU A 275 16.26 19.89 2.80
N HIS A 276 15.79 20.97 2.18
CA HIS A 276 14.37 21.31 1.95
C HIS A 276 13.62 20.43 0.92
N ASP A 277 14.11 19.23 0.67
CA ASP A 277 13.71 18.37 -0.43
C ASP A 277 12.27 17.83 -0.37
N THR A 278 11.69 17.59 -1.54
CA THR A 278 10.56 16.67 -1.71
C THR A 278 10.97 15.22 -1.47
N GLU A 279 10.01 14.31 -1.22
CA GLU A 279 10.31 12.89 -0.98
C GLU A 279 11.04 12.23 -2.17
N PHE A 280 10.73 12.67 -3.40
CA PHE A 280 11.37 12.17 -4.62
C PHE A 280 12.78 12.77 -4.85
N GLU A 281 13.02 14.03 -4.51
CA GLU A 281 14.38 14.62 -4.52
C GLU A 281 15.30 13.89 -3.54
N ARG A 282 14.79 13.58 -2.35
CA ARG A 282 15.51 12.77 -1.38
C ARG A 282 15.86 11.39 -1.95
N LEU A 283 14.90 10.73 -2.61
CA LEU A 283 15.14 9.45 -3.26
C LEU A 283 16.19 9.57 -4.37
N ARG A 284 16.15 10.63 -5.19
CA ARG A 284 17.16 10.90 -6.23
C ARG A 284 18.55 11.08 -5.67
N ARG A 285 18.71 11.90 -4.62
CA ARG A 285 20.00 12.09 -3.97
C ARG A 285 20.52 10.75 -3.45
N THR A 286 19.66 9.97 -2.81
CA THR A 286 20.01 8.64 -2.29
C THR A 286 20.48 7.72 -3.41
N VAL A 287 19.74 7.67 -4.52
CA VAL A 287 20.12 6.91 -5.72
C VAL A 287 21.48 7.36 -6.26
N ALA A 288 21.78 8.66 -6.25
CA ALA A 288 23.06 9.19 -6.71
C ALA A 288 24.26 8.79 -5.81
N THR A 289 24.02 8.40 -4.56
CA THR A 289 25.08 7.85 -3.68
C THR A 289 25.44 6.41 -4.02
N VAL A 290 24.57 5.69 -4.72
CA VAL A 290 24.80 4.31 -5.13
C VAL A 290 25.67 4.28 -6.39
N SER A 291 26.60 3.33 -6.45
CA SER A 291 27.49 3.15 -7.62
C SER A 291 26.71 3.10 -8.94
N PRO A 292 27.07 3.88 -9.98
CA PRO A 292 26.42 3.82 -11.29
C PRO A 292 26.50 2.45 -11.98
N ALA A 293 27.43 1.59 -11.56
CA ALA A 293 27.54 0.21 -12.05
C ALA A 293 26.46 -0.72 -11.46
N THR A 294 25.82 -0.32 -10.37
CA THR A 294 24.74 -1.06 -9.72
C THR A 294 23.41 -0.65 -10.31
N ARG A 295 22.64 -1.61 -10.82
CA ARG A 295 21.26 -1.41 -11.24
C ARG A 295 20.35 -1.32 -10.02
N ILE A 296 19.42 -0.37 -10.01
CA ILE A 296 18.44 -0.20 -8.94
C ILE A 296 17.06 -0.43 -9.53
N ARG A 297 16.32 -1.39 -8.96
CA ARG A 297 14.95 -1.73 -9.40
C ARG A 297 13.97 -1.53 -8.24
N PHE A 298 13.04 -0.60 -8.42
CA PHE A 298 11.93 -0.39 -7.50
C PHE A 298 10.71 -1.18 -7.98
N PHE A 299 10.24 -2.13 -7.18
CA PHE A 299 9.00 -2.85 -7.42
C PHE A 299 7.90 -2.28 -6.52
N ILE A 300 6.92 -1.61 -7.11
CA ILE A 300 5.80 -1.02 -6.37
C ILE A 300 4.50 -1.71 -6.82
N ASP A 301 4.00 -2.62 -5.99
CA ASP A 301 2.79 -3.39 -6.31
C ASP A 301 1.53 -2.72 -5.75
N GLY A 302 0.50 -2.58 -6.59
CA GLY A 302 -0.85 -2.17 -6.17
C GLY A 302 -1.00 -0.67 -5.94
N LEU A 303 -0.36 0.17 -6.76
CA LEU A 303 -0.39 1.63 -6.60
C LEU A 303 -1.81 2.22 -6.62
N ASP A 304 -2.76 1.54 -7.27
CA ASP A 304 -4.19 1.90 -7.29
C ASP A 304 -4.89 1.83 -5.92
N GLN A 305 -4.22 1.29 -4.90
CA GLN A 305 -4.74 1.28 -3.52
C GLN A 305 -4.45 2.57 -2.75
N LEU A 306 -3.58 3.45 -3.27
CA LEU A 306 -3.37 4.78 -2.71
C LEU A 306 -4.50 5.73 -3.14
N GLU A 307 -5.01 6.53 -2.21
CA GLU A 307 -5.92 7.64 -2.52
C GLU A 307 -5.12 8.80 -3.16
N LEU A 308 -4.75 8.65 -4.43
CA LEU A 308 -3.95 9.63 -5.16
C LEU A 308 -4.84 10.69 -5.83
N ASP A 309 -4.52 11.97 -5.58
CA ASP A 309 -5.06 13.08 -6.37
C ASP A 309 -4.51 12.98 -7.80
N PRO A 310 -5.31 13.20 -8.87
CA PRO A 310 -4.82 13.35 -10.24
C PRO A 310 -3.68 14.39 -10.41
N ARG A 311 -3.55 15.33 -9.47
CA ARG A 311 -2.51 16.36 -9.40
C ARG A 311 -1.40 16.03 -8.39
N SER A 312 -1.35 14.80 -7.89
CA SER A 312 -0.32 14.37 -6.94
C SER A 312 1.09 14.57 -7.51
N ALA A 313 2.00 15.09 -6.68
CA ALA A 313 3.42 15.24 -7.02
C ALA A 313 4.11 13.90 -7.36
N LEU A 314 3.53 12.76 -6.97
CA LEU A 314 4.01 11.44 -7.39
C LEU A 314 4.06 11.31 -8.92
N TRP A 315 3.09 11.90 -9.62
CA TRP A 315 3.00 11.73 -11.07
C TRP A 315 4.13 12.43 -11.82
N ASP A 316 4.68 13.50 -11.25
CA ASP A 316 5.80 14.23 -11.81
C ASP A 316 7.11 13.54 -11.42
N GLY A 317 7.26 13.15 -10.16
CA GLY A 317 8.44 12.43 -9.68
C GLY A 317 8.73 11.09 -10.39
N LEU A 318 7.68 10.35 -10.80
CA LEU A 318 7.80 9.13 -11.60
C LEU A 318 8.07 9.38 -13.10
N GLY A 319 7.72 10.57 -13.61
CA GLY A 319 7.84 10.94 -15.03
C GLY A 319 9.13 11.66 -15.40
N ASP A 320 9.91 12.08 -14.41
CA ASP A 320 11.19 12.76 -14.59
C ASP A 320 12.31 11.85 -15.13
N ASP A 321 13.38 12.45 -15.66
CA ASP A 321 14.55 11.74 -16.18
C ASP A 321 15.37 11.09 -15.05
N TRP A 322 15.18 9.78 -14.86
CA TRP A 322 15.98 8.97 -13.94
C TRP A 322 17.27 8.47 -14.61
N PRO A 323 18.37 8.28 -13.85
CA PRO A 323 19.58 7.65 -14.35
C PRO A 323 19.32 6.31 -15.03
N ALA A 324 20.09 5.97 -16.08
CA ALA A 324 19.86 4.76 -16.88
C ALA A 324 20.01 3.43 -16.10
N ASN A 325 20.62 3.46 -14.91
CA ASN A 325 20.72 2.32 -14.01
C ASN A 325 19.50 2.16 -13.09
N VAL A 326 18.49 3.02 -13.17
CA VAL A 326 17.29 3.01 -12.32
C VAL A 326 16.05 2.61 -13.12
N GLN A 327 15.26 1.69 -12.59
CA GLN A 327 14.00 1.24 -13.19
C GLN A 327 12.90 1.12 -12.14
N PHE A 328 11.72 1.66 -12.46
CA PHE A 328 10.49 1.50 -11.70
C PHE A 328 9.60 0.46 -12.38
N VAL A 329 9.28 -0.61 -11.68
CA VAL A 329 8.29 -1.62 -12.07
C VAL A 329 7.08 -1.42 -11.18
N ILE A 330 5.97 -0.95 -11.75
CA ILE A 330 4.77 -0.57 -11.00
C ILE A 330 3.62 -1.46 -11.42
N SER A 331 2.83 -1.95 -10.48
CA SER A 331 1.58 -2.65 -10.76
C SER A 331 0.37 -1.81 -10.37
N ALA A 332 -0.67 -1.85 -11.19
CA ALA A 332 -1.97 -1.25 -10.90
C ALA A 332 -3.10 -2.11 -11.48
N ALA A 333 -4.24 -2.19 -10.80
CA ALA A 333 -5.45 -2.75 -11.42
C ALA A 333 -6.01 -1.82 -12.51
N HIS A 334 -6.78 -2.37 -13.45
CA HIS A 334 -7.53 -1.54 -14.41
C HIS A 334 -8.34 -0.45 -13.71
N GLY A 335 -8.22 0.78 -14.18
CA GLY A 335 -8.87 1.93 -13.60
C GLY A 335 -8.06 3.22 -13.78
N PRO A 336 -8.50 4.32 -13.14
CA PRO A 336 -7.94 5.65 -13.37
C PRO A 336 -6.43 5.76 -13.14
N THR A 337 -5.91 5.09 -12.10
CA THR A 337 -4.47 5.06 -11.79
C THR A 337 -3.66 4.41 -12.91
N ALA A 338 -4.11 3.26 -13.43
CA ALA A 338 -3.44 2.59 -14.54
C ALA A 338 -3.53 3.42 -15.83
N ASP A 339 -4.67 4.05 -16.09
CA ASP A 339 -4.87 4.90 -17.26
C ASP A 339 -3.95 6.13 -17.22
N GLN A 340 -3.79 6.76 -16.05
CA GLN A 340 -2.88 7.88 -15.86
C GLN A 340 -1.41 7.48 -16.03
N LEU A 341 -1.00 6.34 -15.46
CA LEU A 341 0.35 5.82 -15.66
C LEU A 341 0.61 5.52 -17.14
N ALA A 342 -0.33 4.85 -17.82
CA ALA A 342 -0.22 4.52 -19.24
C ALA A 342 -0.21 5.76 -20.16
N GLN A 343 -0.84 6.87 -19.76
CA GLN A 343 -0.79 8.13 -20.51
C GLN A 343 0.53 8.88 -20.32
N ARG A 344 1.16 8.73 -19.14
CA ARG A 344 2.43 9.38 -18.79
C ARG A 344 3.66 8.55 -19.15
N THR A 345 3.50 7.30 -19.59
CA THR A 345 4.59 6.45 -20.08
C THR A 345 5.11 6.87 -21.46
N CYS A 346 5.33 8.15 -21.72
CA CYS A 346 6.00 8.61 -22.95
C CYS A 346 7.40 7.98 -23.15
N HIS A 347 7.98 7.42 -22.07
CA HIS A 347 9.21 6.62 -22.05
C HIS A 347 9.05 5.24 -21.37
N GLY A 348 7.81 4.80 -21.12
CA GLY A 348 7.53 3.57 -20.38
C GLY A 348 6.78 2.53 -21.20
N GLU A 349 6.79 1.28 -20.72
CA GLU A 349 6.11 0.15 -21.37
C GLU A 349 4.96 -0.35 -20.50
N VAL A 350 3.90 -0.87 -21.15
CA VAL A 350 2.75 -1.47 -20.46
C VAL A 350 2.69 -2.96 -20.77
N ILE A 351 2.60 -3.78 -19.73
CA ILE A 351 2.41 -5.23 -19.81
C ILE A 351 1.04 -5.59 -19.23
N GLU A 352 0.20 -6.17 -20.08
CA GLU A 352 -1.09 -6.72 -19.68
C GLU A 352 -0.89 -8.12 -19.08
N THR A 353 -1.44 -8.36 -17.89
CA THR A 353 -1.30 -9.64 -17.19
C THR A 353 -2.37 -10.63 -17.67
N PRO A 354 -2.00 -11.72 -18.38
CA PRO A 354 -2.96 -12.68 -18.88
C PRO A 354 -3.58 -13.54 -17.76
N GLY A 355 -4.80 -14.03 -18.00
CA GLY A 355 -5.42 -15.08 -17.20
C GLY A 355 -4.65 -16.40 -17.23
N LEU A 356 -4.88 -17.25 -16.25
CA LEU A 356 -4.27 -18.59 -16.21
C LEU A 356 -4.89 -19.51 -17.26
N THR A 357 -4.07 -20.33 -17.90
CA THR A 357 -4.56 -21.40 -18.78
C THR A 357 -5.32 -22.45 -17.97
N PRO A 358 -6.31 -23.17 -18.52
CA PRO A 358 -7.01 -24.22 -17.78
C PRO A 358 -6.09 -25.28 -17.14
N ALA A 359 -4.96 -25.57 -17.78
CA ALA A 359 -3.94 -26.47 -17.22
C ALA A 359 -3.28 -25.86 -15.96
N ASP A 360 -2.88 -24.59 -16.01
CA ASP A 360 -2.32 -23.88 -14.86
C ASP A 360 -3.35 -23.68 -13.75
N GLN A 361 -4.63 -23.50 -14.09
CA GLN A 361 -5.72 -23.40 -13.12
C GLN A 361 -5.89 -24.71 -12.33
N ILE A 362 -5.88 -25.87 -12.99
CA ILE A 362 -5.92 -27.18 -12.32
C ILE A 362 -4.66 -27.37 -11.47
N ALA A 363 -3.48 -27.03 -11.99
CA ALA A 363 -2.23 -27.16 -11.25
C ALA A 363 -2.22 -26.27 -9.99
N ALA A 364 -2.76 -25.06 -10.06
CA ALA A 364 -2.92 -24.16 -8.91
C ALA A 364 -3.83 -24.75 -7.82
N ILE A 365 -4.97 -25.34 -8.23
CA ILE A 365 -5.89 -25.99 -7.29
C ILE A 365 -5.22 -27.23 -6.67
N ALA A 366 -4.58 -28.07 -7.49
CA ALA A 366 -3.91 -29.29 -7.04
C ALA A 366 -2.79 -28.98 -6.03
N GLN A 367 -1.89 -28.04 -6.37
CA GLN A 367 -0.81 -27.61 -5.48
C GLN A 367 -1.34 -27.09 -4.13
N ARG A 368 -2.46 -26.36 -4.15
CA ARG A 368 -3.07 -25.84 -2.91
C ARG A 368 -3.73 -26.95 -2.08
N LEU A 369 -4.44 -27.88 -2.72
CA LEU A 369 -5.02 -29.04 -2.02
C LEU A 369 -3.93 -29.93 -1.41
N GLU A 370 -2.80 -30.13 -2.10
CA GLU A 370 -1.67 -30.90 -1.57
C GLU A 370 -1.13 -30.33 -0.26
N ARG A 371 -1.12 -28.99 -0.11
CA ARG A 371 -0.74 -28.33 1.16
C ARG A 371 -1.72 -28.60 2.29
N PHE A 372 -2.98 -28.87 1.97
CA PHE A 372 -3.97 -29.31 2.95
C PHE A 372 -3.88 -30.81 3.24
N GLY A 373 -2.91 -31.54 2.64
CA GLY A 373 -2.88 -32.99 2.68
C GLY A 373 -4.05 -33.62 1.92
N ARG A 374 -4.50 -32.97 0.83
CA ARG A 374 -5.66 -33.38 0.03
C ARG A 374 -5.30 -33.50 -1.46
N ARG A 375 -6.08 -34.30 -2.20
CA ARG A 375 -6.03 -34.44 -3.67
C ARG A 375 -7.43 -34.77 -4.19
N LEU A 376 -7.76 -34.41 -5.42
CA LEU A 376 -9.01 -34.87 -6.04
C LEU A 376 -8.82 -36.17 -6.82
N GLN A 377 -9.89 -36.95 -6.99
CA GLN A 377 -9.89 -38.11 -7.88
C GLN A 377 -10.03 -37.70 -9.37
N PRO A 378 -9.62 -38.55 -10.33
CA PRO A 378 -9.73 -38.24 -11.76
C PRO A 378 -11.14 -37.81 -12.21
N ALA A 379 -12.19 -38.45 -11.71
CA ALA A 379 -13.58 -38.08 -12.03
C ALA A 379 -13.95 -36.67 -11.52
N GLN A 380 -13.47 -36.31 -10.32
CA GLN A 380 -13.67 -34.99 -9.74
C GLN A 380 -12.88 -33.92 -10.52
N TYR A 381 -11.65 -34.22 -10.93
CA TYR A 381 -10.90 -33.33 -11.83
C TYR A 381 -11.60 -33.14 -13.18
N SER A 382 -12.20 -34.18 -13.76
CA SER A 382 -12.98 -34.06 -14.99
C SER A 382 -14.21 -33.16 -14.81
N GLN A 383 -14.94 -33.30 -13.69
CA GLN A 383 -16.08 -32.42 -13.34
C GLN A 383 -15.64 -30.96 -13.20
N LEU A 384 -14.51 -30.72 -12.53
CA LEU A 384 -13.95 -29.38 -12.34
C LEU A 384 -13.47 -28.77 -13.67
N GLN A 385 -12.73 -29.54 -14.47
CA GLN A 385 -12.17 -29.10 -15.75
C GLN A 385 -13.26 -28.69 -16.75
N ALA A 386 -14.40 -29.37 -16.73
CA ALA A 386 -15.56 -29.00 -17.57
C ALA A 386 -16.14 -27.61 -17.25
N ARG A 387 -15.79 -27.04 -16.08
CA ARG A 387 -16.35 -25.77 -15.57
C ARG A 387 -15.34 -24.63 -15.57
N LEU A 388 -14.04 -24.94 -15.71
CA LEU A 388 -12.99 -23.91 -15.73
C LEU A 388 -13.19 -22.96 -16.91
N VAL A 389 -13.20 -21.67 -16.59
CA VAL A 389 -13.35 -20.58 -17.55
C VAL A 389 -12.06 -19.76 -17.58
N ALA A 390 -11.72 -19.19 -18.74
CA ALA A 390 -10.54 -18.35 -18.89
C ALA A 390 -10.55 -17.10 -17.97
N THR A 391 -11.75 -16.70 -17.49
CA THR A 391 -11.97 -15.57 -16.59
C THR A 391 -11.76 -15.91 -15.12
N ALA A 392 -11.59 -17.19 -14.75
CA ALA A 392 -11.38 -17.58 -13.36
C ALA A 392 -10.03 -17.06 -12.87
N THR A 393 -10.06 -16.08 -11.96
CA THR A 393 -8.85 -15.46 -11.45
C THR A 393 -8.16 -16.38 -10.43
N PRO A 394 -6.81 -16.33 -10.29
CA PRO A 394 -6.10 -17.08 -9.26
C PRO A 394 -6.68 -16.90 -7.85
N LEU A 395 -7.23 -15.73 -7.54
CA LEU A 395 -7.89 -15.45 -6.28
C LEU A 395 -9.18 -16.26 -6.08
N VAL A 396 -10.02 -16.39 -7.11
CA VAL A 396 -11.21 -17.26 -7.06
C VAL A 396 -10.80 -18.72 -6.90
N LEU A 397 -9.75 -19.16 -7.62
CA LEU A 397 -9.24 -20.53 -7.50
C LEU A 397 -8.72 -20.83 -6.09
N ARG A 398 -8.05 -19.86 -5.45
CA ARG A 398 -7.58 -19.96 -4.06
C ARG A 398 -8.75 -20.24 -3.10
N LEU A 399 -9.85 -19.48 -3.22
CA LEU A 399 -11.04 -19.68 -2.39
C LEU A 399 -11.79 -20.96 -2.74
N LEU A 400 -11.83 -21.31 -4.03
CA LEU A 400 -12.42 -22.58 -4.48
C LEU A 400 -11.68 -23.76 -3.86
N SER A 401 -10.35 -23.73 -3.75
CA SER A 401 -9.59 -24.77 -3.07
C SER A 401 -9.96 -24.90 -1.59
N GLU A 402 -10.33 -23.81 -0.90
CA GLU A 402 -10.86 -23.87 0.47
C GLU A 402 -12.23 -24.55 0.52
N ALA A 403 -13.09 -24.27 -0.46
CA ALA A 403 -14.39 -24.93 -0.58
C ALA A 403 -14.22 -26.43 -0.85
N LEU A 404 -13.27 -26.79 -1.70
CA LEU A 404 -12.95 -28.17 -2.07
C LEU A 404 -12.19 -28.95 -0.98
N ARG A 405 -11.68 -28.27 0.06
CA ARG A 405 -10.84 -28.88 1.11
C ARG A 405 -11.52 -30.07 1.79
N GLU A 406 -12.83 -30.04 1.97
CA GLU A 406 -13.59 -31.07 2.68
C GLU A 406 -14.23 -32.13 1.77
N VAL A 407 -14.15 -31.95 0.44
CA VAL A 407 -14.73 -32.87 -0.54
C VAL A 407 -14.02 -34.22 -0.47
N ARG A 408 -14.77 -35.27 -0.11
CA ARG A 408 -14.26 -36.64 -0.01
C ARG A 408 -14.24 -37.30 -1.38
N SER A 409 -13.47 -38.37 -1.53
CA SER A 409 -13.30 -39.08 -2.82
C SER A 409 -14.58 -39.67 -3.42
N PHE A 410 -15.64 -39.79 -2.62
CA PHE A 410 -16.94 -40.32 -3.02
C PHE A 410 -18.03 -39.25 -3.08
N ASP A 411 -17.69 -38.00 -2.79
CA ASP A 411 -18.58 -36.86 -2.96
C ASP A 411 -18.48 -36.35 -4.40
N ALA A 412 -19.62 -35.93 -4.98
CA ALA A 412 -19.61 -35.17 -6.22
C ALA A 412 -19.22 -33.72 -5.93
N ILE A 413 -18.57 -33.05 -6.89
CA ILE A 413 -18.39 -31.61 -6.80
C ILE A 413 -19.74 -30.95 -7.08
N ASP A 414 -20.17 -30.04 -6.21
CA ASP A 414 -21.43 -29.31 -6.35
C ASP A 414 -21.53 -28.59 -7.70
N GLU A 415 -22.40 -29.09 -8.58
CA GLU A 415 -22.60 -28.59 -9.95
C GLU A 415 -23.21 -27.19 -9.99
N SER A 416 -23.82 -26.73 -8.88
CA SER A 416 -24.40 -25.38 -8.78
C SER A 416 -23.37 -24.28 -8.49
N LEU A 417 -22.16 -24.65 -8.02
CA LEU A 417 -21.11 -23.70 -7.63
C LEU A 417 -20.46 -22.97 -8.82
N GLU A 418 -21.02 -21.84 -9.24
CA GLU A 418 -20.40 -21.00 -10.27
C GLU A 418 -18.98 -20.55 -9.86
N LEU A 419 -18.03 -20.52 -10.82
CA LEU A 419 -16.65 -20.09 -10.60
C LEU A 419 -16.51 -18.56 -10.55
N SER A 420 -17.30 -17.93 -9.69
CA SER A 420 -17.26 -16.50 -9.40
C SER A 420 -16.88 -16.25 -7.95
N MET A 421 -16.40 -15.04 -7.66
CA MET A 421 -16.01 -14.65 -6.31
C MET A 421 -17.20 -14.74 -5.34
N GLU A 422 -18.36 -14.22 -5.75
CA GLU A 422 -19.57 -14.15 -4.95
C GLU A 422 -20.13 -15.55 -4.66
N SER A 423 -20.20 -16.43 -5.66
CA SER A 423 -20.70 -17.80 -5.52
C SER A 423 -19.82 -18.63 -4.58
N VAL A 424 -18.50 -18.60 -4.78
CA VAL A 424 -17.55 -19.33 -3.92
C VAL A 424 -17.60 -18.81 -2.48
N LEU A 425 -17.66 -17.49 -2.30
CA LEU A 425 -17.76 -16.90 -0.97
C LEU A 425 -19.08 -17.26 -0.28
N GLN A 426 -20.23 -17.19 -0.99
CA GLN A 426 -21.52 -17.63 -0.44
C GLN A 426 -21.49 -19.10 0.02
N HIS A 427 -20.90 -19.99 -0.77
CA HIS A 427 -20.75 -21.39 -0.40
C HIS A 427 -19.92 -21.57 0.88
N LEU A 428 -18.79 -20.85 0.98
CA LEU A 428 -17.93 -20.87 2.16
C LEU A 428 -18.65 -20.31 3.41
N LEU A 429 -19.38 -19.20 3.27
CA LEU A 429 -20.17 -18.63 4.37
C LEU A 429 -21.31 -19.55 4.81
N GLN A 430 -21.95 -20.25 3.86
CA GLN A 430 -22.96 -21.25 4.19
C GLN A 430 -22.39 -22.40 5.01
N ARG A 431 -21.13 -22.78 4.75
CA ARG A 431 -20.41 -23.79 5.52
C ARG A 431 -20.22 -23.39 6.99
N LEU A 432 -19.81 -22.14 7.24
CA LEU A 432 -19.68 -21.60 8.61
C LEU A 432 -21.00 -21.71 9.39
N ARG A 433 -22.14 -21.47 8.74
CA ARG A 433 -23.47 -21.61 9.34
C ARG A 433 -23.75 -23.06 9.75
N VAL A 434 -23.39 -24.01 8.89
CA VAL A 434 -23.55 -25.45 9.18
C VAL A 434 -22.65 -25.89 10.33
N ASP A 435 -21.47 -25.30 10.47
CA ASP A 435 -20.53 -25.56 11.57
C ASP A 435 -20.99 -25.00 12.94
N GLY A 436 -22.17 -24.37 12.97
CA GLY A 436 -22.80 -23.85 14.19
C GLY A 436 -22.46 -22.39 14.49
N HIS A 437 -21.83 -21.67 13.56
CA HIS A 437 -21.67 -20.22 13.70
C HIS A 437 -22.98 -19.50 13.37
N GLY A 438 -23.37 -18.60 14.26
CA GLY A 438 -24.55 -17.78 14.08
C GLY A 438 -24.42 -16.81 12.90
N GLU A 439 -25.52 -16.56 12.22
CA GLU A 439 -25.58 -15.70 11.04
C GLU A 439 -25.31 -14.23 11.39
N ALA A 440 -25.84 -13.77 12.52
CA ALA A 440 -25.59 -12.40 12.97
C ALA A 440 -24.11 -12.20 13.32
N LEU A 441 -23.46 -13.18 13.95
CA LEU A 441 -22.03 -13.13 14.25
C LEU A 441 -21.17 -13.09 12.98
N ILE A 442 -21.44 -13.96 11.99
CA ILE A 442 -20.71 -13.98 10.71
C ILE A 442 -20.88 -12.65 9.98
N SER A 443 -22.13 -12.20 9.84
CA SER A 443 -22.49 -10.97 9.14
C SER A 443 -21.86 -9.74 9.79
N ALA A 444 -21.95 -9.63 11.12
CA ALA A 444 -21.36 -8.53 11.87
C ALA A 444 -19.83 -8.50 11.75
N SER A 445 -19.18 -9.65 11.86
CA SER A 445 -17.71 -9.74 11.83
C SER A 445 -17.15 -9.28 10.49
N LEU A 446 -17.66 -9.86 9.41
CA LEU A 446 -17.21 -9.52 8.06
C LEU A 446 -17.67 -8.12 7.63
N GLY A 447 -18.86 -7.69 8.05
CA GLY A 447 -19.38 -6.35 7.79
C GLY A 447 -18.55 -5.25 8.46
N LEU A 448 -18.18 -5.42 9.73
CA LEU A 448 -17.33 -4.48 10.48
C LEU A 448 -15.92 -4.38 9.86
N LEU A 449 -15.31 -5.52 9.52
CA LEU A 449 -14.01 -5.57 8.83
C LEU A 449 -14.09 -4.94 7.43
N ALA A 450 -15.22 -5.06 6.75
CA ALA A 450 -15.43 -4.46 5.43
C ALA A 450 -15.57 -2.94 5.51
N VAL A 451 -16.26 -2.41 6.53
CA VAL A 451 -16.41 -0.96 6.68
C VAL A 451 -15.16 -0.26 7.25
N ALA A 452 -14.33 -0.98 8.02
CA ALA A 452 -13.09 -0.45 8.57
C ALA A 452 -12.11 -0.02 7.46
N ARG A 453 -11.40 1.09 7.70
CA ARG A 453 -10.43 1.65 6.77
C ARG A 453 -9.12 0.86 6.82
N GLN A 454 -8.53 0.71 8.00
CA GLN A 454 -7.25 0.02 8.20
C GLN A 454 -7.42 -1.41 8.76
N GLY A 455 -8.62 -1.77 9.20
CA GLY A 455 -8.89 -3.02 9.90
C GLY A 455 -9.24 -2.76 11.37
N LEU A 456 -9.41 -3.83 12.15
CA LEU A 456 -9.79 -3.75 13.57
C LEU A 456 -8.90 -4.64 14.41
N THR A 457 -8.52 -4.21 15.60
CA THR A 457 -7.89 -5.12 16.56
C THR A 457 -8.91 -6.13 17.06
N GLU A 458 -8.45 -7.30 17.52
CA GLU A 458 -9.34 -8.32 18.09
C GLU A 458 -10.18 -7.79 19.29
N PRO A 459 -9.62 -6.99 20.23
CA PRO A 459 -10.43 -6.35 21.28
C PRO A 459 -11.49 -5.39 20.74
N GLU A 460 -11.13 -4.52 19.78
CA GLU A 460 -12.09 -3.59 19.14
C GLU A 460 -13.25 -4.36 18.49
N LEU A 461 -12.93 -5.41 17.73
CA LEU A 461 -13.91 -6.21 17.03
C LEU A 461 -14.84 -6.94 18.00
N ARG A 462 -14.32 -7.58 19.04
CA ARG A 462 -15.13 -8.28 20.05
C ARG A 462 -16.09 -7.34 20.79
N GLN A 463 -15.64 -6.14 21.15
CA GLN A 463 -16.49 -5.13 21.78
C GLN A 463 -17.60 -4.67 20.84
N LEU A 464 -17.28 -4.37 19.58
CA LEU A 464 -18.26 -3.97 18.57
C LEU A 464 -19.29 -5.08 18.29
N LEU A 465 -18.84 -6.33 18.18
CA LEU A 465 -19.71 -7.49 17.98
C LEU A 465 -20.68 -7.67 19.14
N PHE A 466 -20.24 -7.49 20.39
CA PHE A 466 -21.09 -7.70 21.55
C PHE A 466 -22.02 -6.52 21.85
N ARG A 467 -21.68 -5.31 21.37
CA ARG A 467 -22.60 -4.15 21.36
C ARG A 467 -23.77 -4.34 20.38
N ASP A 468 -23.65 -5.24 19.40
CA ASP A 468 -24.70 -5.52 18.44
C ASP A 468 -25.77 -6.44 19.07
N GLU A 469 -27.00 -5.93 19.21
CA GLU A 469 -28.08 -6.67 19.88
C GLU A 469 -28.37 -8.01 19.20
N ALA A 470 -28.32 -8.06 17.86
CA ALA A 470 -28.55 -9.28 17.10
C ALA A 470 -27.49 -10.35 17.41
N THR A 471 -26.20 -9.98 17.37
CA THR A 471 -25.10 -10.89 17.70
C THR A 471 -25.15 -11.35 19.16
N ARG A 472 -25.48 -10.43 20.09
CA ARG A 472 -25.61 -10.76 21.51
C ARG A 472 -26.76 -11.72 21.78
N ALA A 473 -27.94 -11.47 21.23
CA ALA A 473 -29.11 -12.34 21.38
C ALA A 473 -28.85 -13.74 20.77
N GLU A 474 -28.19 -13.79 19.62
CA GLU A 474 -27.81 -15.05 18.97
C GLU A 474 -26.79 -15.84 19.81
N PHE A 475 -25.78 -15.17 20.37
CA PHE A 475 -24.82 -15.80 21.28
C PHE A 475 -25.51 -16.41 22.51
N VAL A 476 -26.42 -15.67 23.15
CA VAL A 476 -27.18 -16.16 24.32
C VAL A 476 -28.04 -17.37 23.95
N ALA A 477 -28.66 -17.37 22.76
CA ALA A 477 -29.49 -18.47 22.29
C ALA A 477 -28.66 -19.74 21.98
N LEU A 478 -27.49 -19.60 21.36
CA LEU A 478 -26.61 -20.72 21.01
C LEU A 478 -25.84 -21.27 22.22
N HIS A 479 -25.59 -20.44 23.23
CA HIS A 479 -24.75 -20.79 24.38
C HIS A 479 -25.39 -20.44 25.74
N PRO A 480 -26.56 -21.03 26.09
CA PRO A 480 -27.38 -20.64 27.24
C PRO A 480 -26.71 -20.85 28.61
N ASN A 481 -25.68 -21.70 28.68
CA ASN A 481 -24.93 -22.01 29.91
C ASN A 481 -23.68 -21.13 30.08
N SER A 482 -23.43 -20.18 29.18
CA SER A 482 -22.28 -19.27 29.28
C SER A 482 -22.47 -18.28 30.44
N PRO A 483 -21.39 -17.88 31.14
CA PRO A 483 -21.46 -16.84 32.14
C PRO A 483 -21.86 -15.49 31.52
N SER A 484 -22.46 -14.61 32.33
CA SER A 484 -22.73 -13.23 31.93
C SER A 484 -21.42 -12.49 31.69
N THR A 485 -21.18 -12.03 30.47
CA THR A 485 -20.00 -11.26 30.08
C THR A 485 -20.40 -9.95 29.41
N ASP A 486 -19.55 -8.93 29.51
CA ASP A 486 -19.73 -7.63 28.85
C ASP A 486 -19.12 -7.59 27.44
N GLU A 487 -18.44 -8.65 27.03
CA GLU A 487 -17.82 -8.82 25.72
C GLU A 487 -18.03 -10.23 25.18
N LEU A 488 -17.88 -10.39 23.86
CA LEU A 488 -17.89 -11.70 23.21
C LEU A 488 -16.72 -12.55 23.74
N PRO A 489 -16.96 -13.77 24.27
CA PRO A 489 -15.90 -14.61 24.78
C PRO A 489 -14.85 -14.94 23.71
N GLY A 490 -13.57 -14.82 24.06
CA GLY A 490 -12.46 -15.02 23.13
C GLY A 490 -12.46 -16.38 22.43
N VAL A 491 -12.95 -17.44 23.08
CA VAL A 491 -13.02 -18.80 22.49
C VAL A 491 -14.02 -18.86 21.31
N ILE A 492 -15.16 -18.16 21.41
CA ILE A 492 -16.16 -18.12 20.33
C ILE A 492 -15.59 -17.40 19.11
N TRP A 493 -14.95 -16.26 19.35
CA TRP A 493 -14.27 -15.51 18.31
C TRP A 493 -13.12 -16.30 17.69
N ALA A 494 -12.24 -16.91 18.50
CA ALA A 494 -11.09 -17.68 18.02
C ALA A 494 -11.49 -18.83 17.10
N ARG A 495 -12.59 -19.53 17.42
CA ARG A 495 -13.14 -20.59 16.55
C ARG A 495 -13.56 -20.04 15.18
N LEU A 496 -14.33 -18.95 15.17
CA LEU A 496 -14.76 -18.31 13.91
C LEU A 496 -13.56 -17.76 13.14
N ARG A 497 -12.65 -17.06 13.81
CA ARG A 497 -11.42 -16.49 13.23
C ARG A 497 -10.59 -17.54 12.52
N ASN A 498 -10.37 -18.69 13.16
CA ASN A 498 -9.61 -19.79 12.58
C ASN A 498 -10.26 -20.36 11.31
N GLN A 499 -11.60 -20.34 11.23
CA GLN A 499 -12.32 -20.71 10.02
C GLN A 499 -12.40 -19.57 8.98
N LEU A 500 -12.11 -18.33 9.35
CA LEU A 500 -12.02 -17.17 8.44
C LEU A 500 -10.60 -16.85 7.98
N ASP A 501 -9.60 -17.62 8.43
CA ASP A 501 -8.17 -17.37 8.18
C ASP A 501 -7.85 -17.21 6.68
N TYR A 502 -8.57 -17.94 5.81
CA TYR A 502 -8.38 -17.82 4.36
C TYR A 502 -8.92 -16.51 3.76
N LEU A 503 -9.75 -15.74 4.48
CA LEU A 503 -10.29 -14.42 4.09
C LEU A 503 -9.56 -13.25 4.75
N LEU A 504 -8.83 -13.49 5.83
CA LEU A 504 -8.29 -12.45 6.68
C LEU A 504 -6.76 -12.49 6.71
N ARG A 505 -6.17 -11.40 7.18
CA ARG A 505 -4.76 -11.31 7.53
C ARG A 505 -4.57 -10.37 8.70
N GLU A 506 -3.47 -10.54 9.41
CA GLU A 506 -3.01 -9.62 10.43
C GLU A 506 -1.99 -8.66 9.84
N THR A 507 -2.05 -7.38 10.23
CA THR A 507 -1.06 -6.36 9.90
C THR A 507 -0.65 -5.65 11.18
N ASP A 508 0.65 -5.44 11.37
CA ASP A 508 1.16 -4.69 12.51
C ASP A 508 0.86 -3.19 12.37
N ALA A 509 0.40 -2.58 13.47
CA ALA A 509 0.22 -1.15 13.60
C ALA A 509 0.75 -0.68 14.97
N PRO A 510 1.06 0.62 15.15
CA PRO A 510 1.57 1.14 16.42
C PRO A 510 0.66 0.86 17.63
N SER A 511 -0.63 0.66 17.39
CA SER A 511 -1.67 0.39 18.40
C SER A 511 -1.98 -1.10 18.62
N GLY A 512 -1.26 -1.99 17.93
CA GLY A 512 -1.44 -3.44 18.00
C GLY A 512 -1.68 -4.09 16.63
N ARG A 513 -1.99 -5.38 16.63
CA ARG A 513 -2.29 -6.12 15.41
C ARG A 513 -3.70 -5.85 14.92
N LEU A 514 -3.82 -5.41 13.68
CA LEU A 514 -5.08 -5.18 12.99
C LEU A 514 -5.44 -6.39 12.15
N LEU A 515 -6.69 -6.81 12.25
CA LEU A 515 -7.30 -7.80 11.37
C LEU A 515 -7.98 -7.08 10.21
N THR A 516 -7.71 -7.52 8.99
CA THR A 516 -8.29 -6.98 7.76
C THR A 516 -8.43 -8.08 6.71
N PHE A 517 -9.11 -7.79 5.61
CA PHE A 517 -9.18 -8.72 4.48
C PHE A 517 -7.80 -8.90 3.84
N PHE A 518 -7.47 -10.13 3.46
CA PHE A 518 -6.19 -10.39 2.78
C PHE A 518 -6.10 -9.77 1.38
N HIS A 519 -7.25 -9.49 0.75
CA HIS A 519 -7.30 -8.94 -0.60
C HIS A 519 -8.52 -8.02 -0.81
N ARG A 520 -8.32 -6.88 -1.50
CA ARG A 520 -9.38 -5.88 -1.75
C ARG A 520 -10.62 -6.45 -2.45
N VAL A 521 -10.43 -7.26 -3.50
CA VAL A 521 -11.55 -7.91 -4.23
C VAL A 521 -12.42 -8.78 -3.32
N VAL A 522 -11.83 -9.41 -2.28
CA VAL A 522 -12.62 -10.18 -1.29
C VAL A 522 -13.44 -9.24 -0.42
N LYS A 523 -12.83 -8.14 0.05
CA LYS A 523 -13.54 -7.07 0.78
C LYS A 523 -14.72 -6.54 -0.04
N GLU A 524 -14.49 -6.18 -1.30
CA GLU A 524 -15.54 -5.68 -2.21
C GLU A 524 -16.64 -6.73 -2.47
N ALA A 525 -16.29 -8.01 -2.59
CA ALA A 525 -17.28 -9.08 -2.76
C ALA A 525 -18.14 -9.24 -1.50
N VAL A 526 -17.53 -9.21 -0.31
CA VAL A 526 -18.25 -9.17 0.97
C VAL A 526 -19.19 -7.97 1.02
N GLU A 527 -18.73 -6.80 0.58
CA GLU A 527 -19.55 -5.58 0.54
C GLU A 527 -20.77 -5.75 -0.40
N ARG A 528 -20.58 -6.38 -1.57
CA ARG A 528 -21.67 -6.66 -2.53
C ARG A 528 -22.68 -7.70 -2.05
N LEU A 529 -22.22 -8.69 -1.28
CA LEU A 529 -23.08 -9.78 -0.82
C LEU A 529 -24.15 -9.34 0.18
N ALA A 530 -24.09 -8.10 0.69
CA ALA A 530 -25.05 -7.55 1.64
C ALA A 530 -25.36 -8.54 2.77
N LEU A 531 -24.33 -8.87 3.55
CA LEU A 531 -24.41 -9.78 4.69
C LEU A 531 -25.61 -9.42 5.57
N SER A 532 -26.42 -10.42 5.90
CA SER A 532 -27.81 -10.31 6.34
C SER A 532 -28.15 -9.22 7.38
N GLY A 533 -29.32 -8.60 7.18
CA GLY A 533 -30.10 -7.87 8.19
C GLY A 533 -29.86 -6.36 8.29
N PHE A 534 -28.62 -5.94 8.50
CA PHE A 534 -28.27 -4.53 8.69
C PHE A 534 -27.09 -4.18 7.78
N GLY A 535 -27.36 -3.40 6.73
CA GLY A 535 -26.39 -3.10 5.67
C GLY A 535 -25.12 -2.39 6.16
N LEU A 536 -24.10 -2.33 5.29
CA LEU A 536 -22.79 -1.73 5.58
C LEU A 536 -22.88 -0.31 6.18
N THR A 537 -23.88 0.48 5.78
CA THR A 537 -24.10 1.83 6.34
C THR A 537 -24.38 1.80 7.85
N TRP A 538 -25.15 0.82 8.33
CA TRP A 538 -25.39 0.63 9.77
C TRP A 538 -24.11 0.25 10.51
N ARG A 539 -23.35 -0.71 9.94
CA ARG A 539 -22.06 -1.15 10.50
C ARG A 539 -21.05 -0.01 10.56
N ALA A 540 -20.99 0.84 9.53
CA ALA A 540 -20.17 2.04 9.52
C ALA A 540 -20.61 3.04 10.61
N GLY A 541 -21.93 3.14 10.88
CA GLY A 541 -22.47 3.92 11.99
C GLY A 541 -22.00 3.42 13.35
N GLN A 542 -22.08 2.11 13.61
CA GLN A 542 -21.57 1.48 14.84
C GLN A 542 -20.07 1.77 15.03
N LEU A 543 -19.30 1.66 13.95
CA LEU A 543 -17.86 1.96 13.97
C LEU A 543 -17.58 3.44 14.28
N ALA A 544 -18.36 4.35 13.68
CA ALA A 544 -18.23 5.78 13.92
C ALA A 544 -18.56 6.14 15.38
N ASP A 545 -19.64 5.57 15.94
CA ASP A 545 -20.02 5.80 17.34
C ASP A 545 -18.92 5.30 18.30
N PHE A 546 -18.39 4.11 18.03
CA PHE A 546 -17.30 3.53 18.82
C PHE A 546 -16.05 4.41 18.87
N PHE A 547 -15.57 4.91 17.72
CA PHE A 547 -14.39 5.78 17.71
C PHE A 547 -14.68 7.21 18.18
N ALA A 548 -15.92 7.70 18.02
CA ALA A 548 -16.31 9.01 18.52
C ALA A 548 -16.26 9.08 20.05
N GLU A 549 -16.69 8.01 20.75
CA GLU A 549 -16.68 7.87 22.22
C GLU A 549 -15.27 7.84 22.82
N GLN A 550 -14.27 7.40 22.06
CA GLN A 550 -12.90 7.28 22.58
C GLN A 550 -12.31 8.65 22.91
N ALA A 551 -11.63 8.71 24.06
CA ALA A 551 -11.00 9.93 24.53
C ALA A 551 -9.91 10.40 23.54
N HIS A 552 -9.88 11.71 23.33
CA HIS A 552 -8.78 12.40 22.68
C HIS A 552 -8.13 13.28 23.74
N ASP A 553 -7.08 12.76 24.37
CA ASP A 553 -6.30 13.59 25.27
C ASP A 553 -5.48 14.56 24.38
N GLY A 554 -5.60 15.87 24.60
CA GLY A 554 -4.93 16.87 23.73
C GLY A 554 -3.40 16.84 23.77
N ARG A 555 -2.79 15.96 24.57
CA ARG A 555 -1.33 15.74 24.67
C ARG A 555 -0.87 14.56 23.81
N THR A 556 -1.66 13.51 23.71
CA THR A 556 -1.38 12.26 22.97
C THR A 556 -2.56 11.95 22.04
N PRO A 557 -2.45 12.29 20.74
CA PRO A 557 -3.48 11.99 19.76
C PRO A 557 -3.79 10.49 19.70
N ASN A 558 -5.07 10.12 19.81
CA ASN A 558 -5.54 8.77 19.50
C ASN A 558 -5.52 8.56 17.98
N GLU A 559 -4.45 7.98 17.46
CA GLU A 559 -4.24 7.73 16.03
C GLU A 559 -5.36 6.90 15.40
N ARG A 560 -5.84 5.85 16.09
CA ARG A 560 -6.93 4.98 15.59
C ARG A 560 -8.21 5.77 15.34
N LYS A 561 -8.61 6.61 16.29
CA LYS A 561 -9.75 7.53 16.13
C LYS A 561 -9.56 8.47 14.95
N LEU A 562 -8.36 9.05 14.80
CA LEU A 562 -8.08 10.00 13.73
C LEU A 562 -8.16 9.36 12.35
N MET A 563 -7.70 8.11 12.19
CA MET A 563 -7.68 7.42 10.90
C MET A 563 -9.03 6.79 10.52
N GLU A 564 -9.75 6.20 11.48
CA GLU A 564 -10.98 5.43 11.21
C GLU A 564 -12.25 6.30 11.19
N LEU A 565 -12.36 7.29 12.07
CA LEU A 565 -13.60 8.04 12.27
C LEU A 565 -14.10 8.80 11.02
N PRO A 566 -13.25 9.52 10.25
CA PRO A 566 -13.70 10.24 9.06
C PRO A 566 -14.30 9.30 8.00
N ALA A 567 -13.63 8.18 7.75
CA ALA A 567 -14.08 7.17 6.79
C ALA A 567 -15.37 6.46 7.26
N ALA A 568 -15.47 6.14 8.55
CA ALA A 568 -16.67 5.55 9.14
C ALA A 568 -17.88 6.50 9.04
N LEU A 569 -17.71 7.79 9.34
CA LEU A 569 -18.79 8.80 9.22
C LEU A 569 -19.27 8.97 7.77
N GLN A 570 -18.33 9.02 6.81
CA GLN A 570 -18.66 9.08 5.39
C GLN A 570 -19.47 7.86 4.96
N ARG A 571 -19.00 6.64 5.28
CA ARG A 571 -19.66 5.38 4.93
C ARG A 571 -21.03 5.21 5.61
N ALA A 572 -21.19 5.78 6.79
CA ALA A 572 -22.46 5.86 7.51
C ALA A 572 -23.42 6.92 6.94
N GLY A 573 -22.99 7.75 5.98
CA GLY A 573 -23.77 8.85 5.43
C GLY A 573 -23.99 10.03 6.41
N ARG A 574 -23.19 10.12 7.48
CA ARG A 574 -23.32 11.12 8.54
C ARG A 574 -22.54 12.40 8.21
N ASN A 575 -22.91 13.04 7.10
CA ASN A 575 -22.18 14.19 6.55
C ASN A 575 -22.05 15.37 7.52
N GLN A 576 -23.08 15.65 8.35
CA GLN A 576 -23.01 16.73 9.34
C GLN A 576 -21.96 16.44 10.42
N ALA A 577 -21.92 15.21 10.94
CA ALA A 577 -20.93 14.83 11.95
C ALA A 577 -19.50 14.84 11.36
N LEU A 578 -19.32 14.45 10.09
CA LEU A 578 -18.04 14.57 9.39
C LEU A 578 -17.64 16.05 9.20
N HIS A 579 -18.59 16.90 8.82
CA HIS A 579 -18.38 18.35 8.72
C HIS A 579 -17.94 18.95 10.06
N ASP A 580 -18.61 18.59 11.15
CA ASP A 580 -18.30 19.08 12.49
C ASP A 580 -16.93 18.59 12.97
N LEU A 581 -16.58 17.34 12.67
CA LEU A 581 -15.26 16.77 12.95
C LEU A 581 -14.13 17.51 12.20
N LEU A 582 -14.29 17.75 10.90
CA LEU A 582 -13.29 18.45 10.08
C LEU A 582 -13.24 19.96 10.37
N SER A 583 -14.30 20.50 10.98
CA SER A 583 -14.33 21.86 11.51
C SER A 583 -13.65 21.97 12.88
N ASP A 584 -13.50 20.85 13.61
CA ASP A 584 -12.92 20.85 14.95
C ASP A 584 -11.42 21.14 14.91
N ARG A 585 -11.02 22.15 15.70
CA ARG A 585 -9.62 22.59 15.77
C ARG A 585 -8.73 21.50 16.37
N GLY A 586 -9.21 20.80 17.41
CA GLY A 586 -8.47 19.77 18.10
C GLY A 586 -8.12 18.62 17.17
N PHE A 587 -9.11 18.14 16.43
CA PHE A 587 -8.95 17.10 15.41
C PHE A 587 -7.92 17.48 14.33
N VAL A 588 -8.07 18.66 13.71
CA VAL A 588 -7.14 19.12 12.65
C VAL A 588 -5.70 19.22 13.17
N LEU A 589 -5.50 19.86 14.32
CA LEU A 589 -4.16 19.98 14.90
C LEU A 589 -3.59 18.62 15.31
N ALA A 590 -4.42 17.70 15.79
CA ALA A 590 -3.95 16.38 16.17
C ALA A 590 -3.46 15.55 14.98
N LYS A 591 -4.16 15.59 13.83
CA LYS A 591 -3.67 14.97 12.59
C LYS A 591 -2.37 15.60 12.11
N CYS A 592 -2.26 16.93 12.13
CA CYS A 592 -1.01 17.60 11.78
C CYS A 592 0.13 17.22 12.73
N ARG A 593 -0.13 17.09 14.04
CA ARG A 593 0.89 16.67 15.01
C ARG A 593 1.44 15.26 14.72
N LEU A 594 0.60 14.36 14.21
CA LEU A 594 1.01 13.02 13.75
C LEU A 594 1.63 13.02 12.33
N ASN A 595 1.85 14.19 11.74
CA ASN A 595 2.34 14.37 10.37
C ASN A 595 1.41 13.74 9.30
N GLN A 596 0.11 13.68 9.58
CA GLN A 596 -0.93 13.10 8.71
C GLN A 596 -1.69 14.18 7.91
N SER A 597 -1.00 15.26 7.53
CA SER A 597 -1.64 16.42 6.87
C SER A 597 -2.21 16.08 5.49
N ASP A 598 -1.58 15.17 4.74
CA ASP A 598 -2.12 14.70 3.46
C ASP A 598 -3.39 13.86 3.62
N ASP A 599 -3.40 12.98 4.62
CA ASP A 599 -4.59 12.19 4.94
C ASP A 599 -5.74 13.09 5.38
N LEU A 600 -5.44 14.12 6.18
CA LEU A 600 -6.41 15.15 6.54
C LEU A 600 -6.98 15.87 5.31
N ILE A 601 -6.13 16.27 4.35
CA ILE A 601 -6.58 16.88 3.08
C ILE A 601 -7.47 15.90 2.30
N GLY A 602 -7.14 14.61 2.30
CA GLY A 602 -7.97 13.54 1.75
C GLY A 602 -9.34 13.44 2.42
N ASP A 603 -9.42 13.59 3.74
CA ASP A 603 -10.69 13.56 4.47
C ASP A 603 -11.65 14.68 4.08
N PHE A 604 -11.14 15.88 3.74
CA PHE A 604 -12.00 16.92 3.17
C PHE A 604 -12.67 16.44 1.88
N GLY A 605 -11.94 15.67 1.05
CA GLY A 605 -12.45 14.99 -0.15
C GLY A 605 -13.64 14.06 0.10
N ARG A 606 -13.81 13.55 1.33
CA ARG A 606 -14.91 12.64 1.70
C ARG A 606 -16.26 13.34 1.86
N LEU A 607 -16.27 14.67 2.05
CA LEU A 607 -17.50 15.45 2.15
C LEU A 607 -18.16 15.64 0.79
N ALA A 608 -19.45 15.32 0.70
CA ALA A 608 -20.27 15.61 -0.46
C ALA A 608 -20.77 17.07 -0.45
N GLY A 609 -20.72 17.73 -1.62
CA GLY A 609 -21.25 19.08 -1.83
C GLY A 609 -20.22 20.20 -1.73
N GLU A 610 -20.68 21.44 -1.98
CA GLU A 610 -19.83 22.64 -1.87
C GLU A 610 -19.50 22.98 -0.42
N ARG A 611 -18.23 23.27 -0.17
CA ARG A 611 -17.71 23.65 1.15
C ARG A 611 -17.80 25.16 1.27
N THR A 612 -18.37 25.65 2.37
CA THR A 612 -18.57 27.09 2.58
C THR A 612 -18.07 27.54 3.95
N GLY A 613 -17.82 28.84 4.08
CA GLY A 613 -17.47 29.48 5.35
C GLY A 613 -16.20 28.93 6.00
N ARG A 614 -16.32 28.50 7.26
CA ARG A 614 -15.20 28.03 8.10
C ARG A 614 -14.48 26.84 7.48
N LEU A 615 -15.23 25.85 7.00
CA LEU A 615 -14.66 24.60 6.50
C LEU A 615 -13.84 24.84 5.22
N ALA A 616 -14.35 25.66 4.29
CA ALA A 616 -13.63 26.03 3.07
C ALA A 616 -12.33 26.78 3.37
N ALA A 617 -12.34 27.66 4.38
CA ALA A 617 -11.14 28.40 4.79
C ALA A 617 -10.09 27.47 5.42
N ILE A 618 -10.49 26.50 6.25
CA ILE A 618 -9.57 25.50 6.82
C ILE A 618 -8.95 24.67 5.69
N GLU A 619 -9.74 24.20 4.74
CA GLU A 619 -9.24 23.42 3.62
C GLU A 619 -8.28 24.23 2.73
N ASP A 620 -8.65 25.45 2.36
CA ASP A 620 -7.77 26.34 1.58
C ASP A 620 -6.43 26.56 2.28
N LEU A 621 -6.46 26.80 3.60
CA LEU A 621 -5.25 26.92 4.39
C LEU A 621 -4.41 25.64 4.33
N LEU A 622 -5.00 24.47 4.58
CA LEU A 622 -4.30 23.18 4.57
C LEU A 622 -3.70 22.88 3.20
N ARG A 623 -4.45 23.05 2.11
CA ARG A 623 -3.96 22.79 0.75
C ARG A 623 -2.82 23.72 0.37
N ARG A 624 -2.95 25.04 0.63
CA ARG A 624 -1.91 26.01 0.31
C ARG A 624 -0.66 25.85 1.16
N SER A 625 -0.80 25.34 2.39
CA SER A 625 0.32 25.12 3.30
C SER A 625 0.83 23.69 3.34
N ALA A 626 0.29 22.79 2.51
CA ALA A 626 0.61 21.35 2.55
C ALA A 626 2.12 21.09 2.47
N HIS A 627 2.84 21.84 1.62
CA HIS A 627 4.29 21.77 1.47
C HIS A 627 5.05 22.15 2.76
N LEU A 628 4.55 23.11 3.55
CA LEU A 628 5.12 23.46 4.85
C LEU A 628 4.77 22.41 5.91
N LEU A 629 3.54 21.89 5.88
CA LEU A 629 3.08 20.91 6.85
C LEU A 629 3.86 19.60 6.74
N ARG A 630 4.21 19.15 5.52
CA ARG A 630 5.10 17.99 5.29
C ARG A 630 6.47 18.13 5.97
N ARG A 631 6.93 19.37 6.16
CA ARG A 631 8.25 19.70 6.72
C ARG A 631 8.27 19.75 8.25
N GLY A 632 7.19 19.36 8.93
CA GLY A 632 7.11 19.30 10.39
C GLY A 632 8.22 18.43 11.01
N ARG A 633 8.82 18.90 12.11
CA ARG A 633 9.87 18.19 12.86
C ARG A 633 9.53 18.14 14.34
N PRO A 634 10.12 17.24 15.16
CA PRO A 634 9.86 17.21 16.60
C PRO A 634 10.07 18.56 17.31
N ALA A 635 11.04 19.36 16.85
CA ALA A 635 11.30 20.70 17.36
C ALA A 635 10.28 21.76 16.90
N TRP A 636 9.68 21.58 15.72
CA TRP A 636 8.64 22.45 15.17
C TRP A 636 7.61 21.61 14.39
N PRO A 637 6.63 21.01 15.10
CA PRO A 637 5.72 20.05 14.51
C PRO A 637 4.71 20.72 13.57
N ALA A 638 4.10 19.95 12.67
CA ALA A 638 3.24 20.50 11.62
C ALA A 638 1.97 21.20 12.15
N ASP A 639 1.48 20.83 13.34
CA ASP A 639 0.42 21.57 14.03
C ASP A 639 0.87 22.97 14.45
N GLY A 640 2.13 23.11 14.88
CA GLY A 640 2.75 24.41 15.14
C GLY A 640 2.91 25.25 13.87
N ILE A 641 3.35 24.63 12.77
CA ILE A 641 3.42 25.27 11.45
C ILE A 641 2.03 25.78 11.03
N LEU A 642 1.00 24.94 11.13
CA LEU A 642 -0.36 25.30 10.76
C LEU A 642 -0.88 26.51 11.54
N ILE A 643 -0.65 26.54 12.85
CA ILE A 643 -1.04 27.68 13.70
C ILE A 643 -0.31 28.95 13.25
N GLN A 644 1.00 28.87 12.98
CA GLN A 644 1.78 30.03 12.57
C GLN A 644 1.32 30.57 11.21
N VAL A 645 1.11 29.70 10.22
CA VAL A 645 0.61 30.09 8.88
C VAL A 645 -0.81 30.66 8.98
N ALA A 646 -1.66 30.12 9.86
CA ALA A 646 -3.00 30.69 10.10
C ALA A 646 -2.93 32.10 10.71
N LEU A 647 -1.98 32.36 11.62
CA LEU A 647 -1.78 33.68 12.22
C LEU A 647 -1.26 34.72 11.24
N GLU A 648 -0.61 34.28 10.17
CA GLU A 648 -0.18 35.15 9.07
C GLU A 648 -1.34 35.61 8.21
N ARG A 649 -2.47 34.88 8.15
CA ARG A 649 -3.66 35.29 7.37
C ARG A 649 -4.29 36.60 7.90
N PRO A 650 -5.08 37.32 7.09
CA PRO A 650 -5.82 38.50 7.55
C PRO A 650 -6.77 38.18 8.72
N PRO A 651 -7.06 39.15 9.62
CA PRO A 651 -8.00 38.92 10.75
C PRO A 651 -9.44 38.54 10.35
N GLU A 652 -9.82 38.89 9.12
CA GLU A 652 -11.10 38.56 8.49
C GLU A 652 -11.17 37.08 8.06
N ASP A 653 -10.02 36.43 7.84
CA ASP A 653 -9.95 35.05 7.36
C ASP A 653 -10.50 34.09 8.43
N PRO A 654 -11.54 33.29 8.12
CA PRO A 654 -12.10 32.34 9.07
C PRO A 654 -11.07 31.34 9.60
N ALA A 655 -10.08 30.94 8.79
CA ALA A 655 -9.06 29.97 9.21
C ALA A 655 -8.18 30.54 10.33
N ARG A 656 -7.85 31.85 10.27
CA ARG A 656 -7.12 32.52 11.35
C ARG A 656 -7.90 32.45 12.67
N ARG A 657 -9.19 32.77 12.65
CA ARG A 657 -10.04 32.75 13.86
C ARG A 657 -10.12 31.36 14.49
N VAL A 658 -10.08 30.30 13.69
CA VAL A 658 -10.11 28.92 14.18
C VAL A 658 -8.82 28.55 14.92
N PHE A 659 -7.67 28.85 14.34
CA PHE A 659 -6.37 28.41 14.85
C PHE A 659 -5.67 29.43 15.76
N GLU A 660 -6.17 30.66 15.84
CA GLU A 660 -5.64 31.69 16.74
C GLU A 660 -5.59 31.14 18.18
N PRO A 661 -4.41 31.09 18.82
CA PRO A 661 -4.30 30.59 20.18
C PRO A 661 -5.16 31.42 21.13
N VAL A 662 -6.13 30.78 21.80
CA VAL A 662 -6.90 31.43 22.87
C VAL A 662 -5.99 31.53 24.08
N SER A 663 -5.83 32.73 24.63
CA SER A 663 -4.91 33.10 25.71
C SER A 663 -5.27 32.49 27.08
N ALA A 664 -5.30 31.16 27.18
CA ALA A 664 -5.15 30.45 28.43
C ALA A 664 -3.73 29.88 28.48
N LEU A 665 -2.76 30.75 28.78
CA LEU A 665 -1.35 30.42 28.96
C LEU A 665 -1.16 29.49 30.18
N GLY A 666 -1.32 28.19 29.94
CA GLY A 666 -0.82 27.13 30.80
C GLY A 666 0.42 26.51 30.15
N LYS A 667 1.59 27.11 30.34
CA LYS A 667 2.93 26.53 30.10
C LYS A 667 3.09 25.71 28.80
N ALA A 668 3.18 26.38 27.66
CA ALA A 668 3.92 25.84 26.51
C ALA A 668 4.67 26.99 25.81
N GLN A 669 5.97 26.78 25.62
CA GLN A 669 7.02 27.77 25.35
C GLN A 669 7.04 28.37 23.92
N ALA A 670 5.90 28.50 23.22
CA ALA A 670 5.87 29.04 21.86
C ALA A 670 5.52 30.53 21.84
N LEU A 671 6.47 31.37 21.42
CA LEU A 671 6.22 32.76 21.00
C LEU A 671 5.66 32.74 19.57
N TRP A 672 4.43 33.22 19.37
CA TRP A 672 3.80 33.25 18.06
C TRP A 672 4.01 34.61 17.39
N LEU A 673 4.45 34.61 16.14
CA LEU A 673 4.63 35.84 15.37
C LEU A 673 3.31 36.25 14.72
N ARG A 674 2.90 37.51 14.92
CA ARG A 674 1.69 38.08 14.31
C ARG A 674 2.09 39.15 13.31
N ARG A 675 1.75 38.94 12.05
CA ARG A 675 1.88 39.99 11.03
C ARG A 675 0.78 41.05 11.24
N THR A 676 1.19 42.31 11.39
CA THR A 676 0.27 43.45 11.38
C THR A 676 0.02 43.85 9.93
N TRP A 677 -1.18 43.57 9.41
CA TRP A 677 -1.58 43.91 8.03
C TRP A 677 -2.00 45.38 7.93
N PRO A 678 -1.30 46.23 7.17
CA PRO A 678 -1.80 47.54 6.77
C PRO A 678 -2.52 47.38 5.41
N GLY A 679 -3.82 47.06 5.42
CA GLY A 679 -4.65 47.01 4.21
C GLY A 679 -4.57 45.69 3.40
N SER A 680 -5.67 45.40 2.69
CA SER A 680 -5.95 44.15 1.96
C SER A 680 -5.11 44.00 0.68
N GLY A 681 -3.82 43.72 0.83
CA GLY A 681 -2.90 43.37 -0.25
C GLY A 681 -2.18 42.06 0.03
N GLY A 682 -2.90 40.93 0.01
CA GLY A 682 -2.29 39.60 0.06
C GLY A 682 -1.86 39.15 -1.34
N ALA A 683 -0.73 38.46 -1.44
CA ALA A 683 -0.33 37.79 -2.68
C ALA A 683 -1.43 36.80 -3.12
N ARG A 684 -1.88 36.91 -4.37
CA ARG A 684 -2.99 36.11 -4.92
C ARG A 684 -2.57 34.67 -5.23
N SER A 685 -1.31 34.50 -5.61
CA SER A 685 -0.62 33.23 -5.89
C SER A 685 0.86 33.38 -5.56
N VAL A 686 1.50 32.29 -5.18
CA VAL A 686 2.96 32.18 -4.96
C VAL A 686 3.43 31.05 -5.88
N LEU A 687 4.43 31.33 -6.71
CA LEU A 687 4.94 30.42 -7.74
C LEU A 687 6.21 29.77 -7.19
N GLU A 688 6.13 28.49 -6.80
CA GLU A 688 7.21 27.77 -6.12
C GLU A 688 7.72 26.59 -6.95
N GLY A 689 9.03 26.55 -7.17
CA GLY A 689 9.70 25.46 -7.92
C GLY A 689 11.16 25.73 -8.25
N HIS A 690 11.62 26.98 -8.22
CA HIS A 690 13.04 27.27 -8.40
C HIS A 690 13.88 26.89 -7.16
N GLU A 691 15.05 26.31 -7.41
CA GLU A 691 15.96 25.76 -6.39
C GLU A 691 17.07 26.75 -5.97
N ASP A 692 17.14 27.89 -6.65
CA ASP A 692 18.10 28.97 -6.42
C ASP A 692 17.44 30.34 -6.67
N GLU A 693 18.22 31.43 -6.60
CA GLU A 693 17.75 32.81 -6.81
C GLU A 693 17.04 32.97 -8.16
N VAL A 694 15.78 33.43 -8.09
CA VAL A 694 14.99 33.77 -9.28
C VAL A 694 15.56 35.06 -9.88
N LEU A 695 16.18 34.93 -11.04
CA LEU A 695 16.86 36.01 -11.74
C LEU A 695 15.87 36.93 -12.47
N GLY A 696 14.70 36.41 -12.85
CA GLY A 696 13.67 37.24 -13.48
C GLY A 696 12.32 36.58 -13.70
N PHE A 697 11.38 37.41 -14.14
CA PHE A 697 9.99 37.04 -14.46
C PHE A 697 9.50 37.81 -15.68
N ILE A 698 8.79 37.13 -16.58
CA ILE A 698 8.09 37.75 -17.71
C ILE A 698 6.68 37.18 -17.86
N ALA A 699 5.68 38.05 -17.95
CA ALA A 699 4.32 37.64 -18.26
C ALA A 699 4.23 37.28 -19.75
N ALA A 700 3.84 36.05 -20.07
CA ALA A 700 3.69 35.59 -21.45
C ALA A 700 2.31 35.98 -22.03
N ASP A 701 1.27 35.92 -21.20
CA ASP A 701 -0.08 36.44 -21.47
C ASP A 701 -0.87 36.63 -20.16
N GLU A 702 -2.18 36.88 -20.23
CA GLU A 702 -3.04 37.09 -19.05
C GLU A 702 -3.07 35.89 -18.08
N ASP A 703 -2.77 34.69 -18.56
CA ASP A 703 -2.91 33.44 -17.80
C ASP A 703 -1.58 32.69 -17.61
N ARG A 704 -0.48 33.13 -18.23
CA ARG A 704 0.83 32.45 -18.20
C ARG A 704 1.98 33.40 -17.89
N GLY A 705 2.91 32.95 -17.05
CA GLY A 705 4.15 33.66 -16.75
C GLY A 705 5.36 32.74 -16.82
N LEU A 706 6.52 33.29 -17.14
CA LEU A 706 7.80 32.59 -17.14
C LEU A 706 8.68 33.14 -16.03
N THR A 707 9.40 32.26 -15.35
CA THR A 707 10.48 32.62 -14.44
C THR A 707 11.75 31.90 -14.87
N TRP A 708 12.91 32.50 -14.57
CA TRP A 708 14.21 31.85 -14.73
C TRP A 708 15.06 32.10 -13.51
N SER A 709 15.96 31.16 -13.23
CA SER A 709 16.68 31.09 -11.97
C SER A 709 18.12 30.66 -12.18
N ALA A 710 18.97 31.00 -11.21
CA ALA A 710 20.34 30.53 -11.12
C ALA A 710 20.44 28.99 -11.03
N ASP A 711 19.33 28.29 -10.74
CA ASP A 711 19.22 26.83 -10.79
C ASP A 711 19.36 26.23 -12.21
N GLY A 712 19.45 27.07 -13.25
CA GLY A 712 19.61 26.64 -14.64
C GLY A 712 18.31 26.19 -15.29
N THR A 713 17.15 26.50 -14.69
CA THR A 713 15.83 26.18 -15.22
C THR A 713 15.02 27.44 -15.57
N ILE A 714 14.16 27.29 -16.57
CA ILE A 714 13.12 28.26 -16.93
C ILE A 714 11.78 27.58 -16.72
N ARG A 715 10.90 28.18 -15.92
CA ARG A 715 9.61 27.59 -15.55
C ARG A 715 8.47 28.39 -16.14
N LEU A 716 7.51 27.69 -16.76
CA LEU A 716 6.25 28.24 -17.25
C LEU A 716 5.15 27.99 -16.21
N TRP A 717 4.47 29.04 -15.80
CA TRP A 717 3.44 29.04 -14.77
C TRP A 717 2.07 29.35 -15.34
N GLY A 718 1.03 28.76 -14.75
CA GLY A 718 -0.32 29.32 -14.82
C GLY A 718 -0.50 30.40 -13.76
N LEU A 719 -0.83 31.63 -14.16
CA LEU A 719 -0.92 32.76 -13.22
C LEU A 719 -2.19 32.73 -12.35
N ARG A 720 -3.22 31.98 -12.75
CA ARG A 720 -4.50 31.86 -12.01
C ARG A 720 -4.47 30.82 -10.90
N ASP A 721 -3.85 29.68 -11.18
CA ASP A 721 -3.76 28.49 -10.33
C ASP A 721 -2.43 28.40 -9.59
N GLY A 722 -1.37 29.01 -10.14
CA GLY A 722 -0.02 29.01 -9.56
C GLY A 722 0.80 27.77 -9.93
N ASP A 723 0.29 26.93 -10.82
CA ASP A 723 0.88 25.64 -11.16
C ASP A 723 2.03 25.81 -12.16
N CYS A 724 3.13 25.08 -11.94
CA CYS A 724 4.21 24.95 -12.92
C CYS A 724 3.73 24.05 -14.05
N ARG A 725 3.48 24.63 -15.23
CA ARG A 725 3.02 23.91 -16.41
C ARG A 725 4.15 23.20 -17.14
N ARG A 726 5.36 23.77 -17.11
CA ARG A 726 6.56 23.18 -17.71
C ARG A 726 7.83 23.69 -17.03
N VAL A 727 8.85 22.84 -17.03
CA VAL A 727 10.24 23.19 -16.74
C VAL A 727 11.04 23.00 -18.02
N LEU A 728 11.77 24.02 -18.43
CA LEU A 728 12.73 23.98 -19.55
C LEU A 728 14.12 24.01 -18.92
N SER A 729 14.94 23.00 -19.23
CA SER A 729 16.31 22.90 -18.72
C SER A 729 17.24 22.55 -19.87
N ALA A 730 18.37 23.25 -19.94
CA ALA A 730 19.48 22.92 -20.83
C ALA A 730 20.63 22.38 -19.95
N PRO A 731 21.04 21.10 -20.11
CA PRO A 731 22.08 20.51 -19.27
C PRO A 731 23.38 21.34 -19.30
N GLY A 732 23.80 21.84 -18.14
CA GLY A 732 25.08 22.53 -17.95
C GLY A 732 25.14 24.00 -18.37
N ARG A 733 24.00 24.68 -18.60
CA ARG A 733 23.95 26.12 -18.90
C ARG A 733 23.01 26.86 -17.96
N GLN A 734 23.54 27.85 -17.22
CA GLN A 734 22.72 28.76 -16.42
C GLN A 734 22.14 29.85 -17.34
N ALA A 735 20.82 30.05 -17.27
CA ALA A 735 20.15 31.09 -18.03
C ALA A 735 20.30 32.41 -17.27
N GLU A 736 21.10 33.33 -17.79
CA GLU A 736 21.32 34.65 -17.18
C GLU A 736 20.14 35.59 -17.43
N ASP A 737 19.60 35.53 -18.65
CA ASP A 737 18.45 36.34 -19.04
C ASP A 737 17.57 35.59 -20.05
N VAL A 738 16.27 35.92 -20.05
CA VAL A 738 15.26 35.25 -20.86
C VAL A 738 14.35 36.28 -21.52
N TRP A 739 14.31 36.22 -22.85
CA TRP A 739 13.57 37.16 -23.68
C TRP A 739 12.41 36.44 -24.36
N LEU A 740 11.20 36.93 -24.10
CA LEU A 740 10.01 36.50 -24.82
C LEU A 740 9.89 37.30 -26.10
N VAL A 741 10.00 36.64 -27.26
CA VAL A 741 9.90 37.30 -28.56
C VAL A 741 8.46 37.31 -29.06
N ASP A 742 7.70 36.24 -28.83
CA ASP A 742 6.25 36.19 -29.03
C ASP A 742 5.60 35.11 -28.15
N ALA A 743 4.29 34.91 -28.28
CA ALA A 743 3.54 33.91 -27.50
C ALA A 743 3.94 32.44 -27.79
N ALA A 744 4.85 32.19 -28.74
CA ALA A 744 5.25 30.88 -29.21
C ALA A 744 6.74 30.57 -29.02
N VAL A 745 7.65 31.55 -28.98
CA VAL A 745 9.11 31.34 -28.93
C VAL A 745 9.78 32.14 -27.81
N ILE A 746 10.64 31.46 -27.04
CA ILE A 746 11.51 32.05 -26.02
C ILE A 746 12.97 31.96 -26.47
N PHE A 747 13.76 33.00 -26.19
CA PHE A 747 15.23 32.92 -26.23
C PHE A 747 15.79 33.00 -24.81
N ALA A 748 16.70 32.09 -24.50
CA ALA A 748 17.41 32.04 -23.24
C ALA A 748 18.92 32.19 -23.47
N TRP A 749 19.53 33.05 -22.66
CA TRP A 749 20.91 33.47 -22.78
C TRP A 749 21.80 32.82 -21.73
N SER A 750 23.01 32.42 -22.12
CA SER A 750 24.01 31.86 -21.22
C SER A 750 25.41 32.16 -21.75
N GLU A 751 26.45 32.08 -20.91
CA GLU A 751 27.85 32.20 -21.37
C GLU A 751 28.23 31.21 -22.48
N ALA A 752 27.58 30.05 -22.53
CA ALA A 752 27.85 29.02 -23.53
C ALA A 752 27.12 29.22 -24.87
N GLY A 753 26.20 30.18 -24.96
CA GLY A 753 25.44 30.47 -26.19
C GLY A 753 23.97 30.79 -25.95
N ILE A 754 23.21 30.90 -27.05
CA ILE A 754 21.77 31.17 -27.06
C ILE A 754 21.01 29.89 -27.35
N THR A 755 19.95 29.64 -26.56
CA THR A 755 18.97 28.58 -26.86
C THR A 755 17.60 29.17 -27.16
N ALA A 756 16.92 28.65 -28.17
CA ALA A 756 15.55 29.01 -28.49
C ALA A 756 14.61 27.83 -28.21
N TRP A 757 13.44 28.10 -27.64
CA TRP A 757 12.47 27.09 -27.22
C TRP A 757 11.08 27.37 -27.77
N ASP A 758 10.38 26.33 -28.19
CA ASP A 758 8.96 26.40 -28.52
C ASP A 758 8.12 26.33 -27.25
N MET A 759 7.37 27.39 -26.96
CA MET A 759 6.51 27.54 -25.77
C MET A 759 5.43 26.47 -25.68
N ARG A 760 4.95 25.97 -26.83
CA ARG A 760 3.77 25.10 -26.90
C ARG A 760 4.15 23.65 -26.68
N SER A 761 5.27 23.21 -27.23
CA SER A 761 5.78 21.83 -27.20
C SER A 761 6.89 21.63 -26.18
N GLY A 762 7.57 22.70 -25.75
CA GLY A 762 8.73 22.64 -24.85
C GLY A 762 9.99 22.07 -25.51
N ARG A 763 10.05 22.03 -26.85
CA ARG A 763 11.20 21.50 -27.58
C ARG A 763 12.23 22.59 -27.85
N PRO A 764 13.53 22.30 -27.78
CA PRO A 764 14.56 23.22 -28.24
C PRO A 764 14.43 23.37 -29.77
N LEU A 765 14.34 24.61 -30.23
CA LEU A 765 14.29 25.00 -31.63
C LEU A 765 15.67 25.34 -32.18
N VAL A 766 16.53 25.97 -31.37
CA VAL A 766 17.88 26.38 -31.79
C VAL A 766 18.82 26.22 -30.59
N ASP A 767 20.01 25.67 -30.84
CA ASP A 767 21.15 25.75 -29.93
C ASP A 767 22.33 26.35 -30.69
N ALA A 768 22.65 27.60 -30.38
CA ALA A 768 23.69 28.38 -31.03
C ALA A 768 24.83 28.65 -30.04
N PRO A 769 25.90 27.82 -30.02
CA PRO A 769 27.04 28.06 -29.16
C PRO A 769 27.73 29.39 -29.50
N ALA A 770 28.37 30.00 -28.51
CA ALA A 770 29.13 31.23 -28.70
C ALA A 770 30.25 31.05 -29.75
N PRO A 771 30.32 31.90 -30.80
CA PRO A 771 31.35 31.80 -31.84
C PRO A 771 32.74 32.16 -31.30
N GLU A 772 33.77 31.33 -31.56
CA GLU A 772 35.22 31.51 -31.28
C GLU A 772 35.60 32.52 -30.15
N GLY A 773 35.03 32.37 -28.95
CA GLY A 773 35.36 33.18 -27.77
C GLY A 773 34.70 34.56 -27.70
N ARG A 774 33.56 34.76 -28.38
CA ARG A 774 32.79 36.00 -28.41
C ARG A 774 31.34 35.76 -27.97
N ALA A 775 30.77 36.69 -27.20
CA ALA A 775 29.39 36.61 -26.78
C ALA A 775 28.44 36.96 -27.94
N TRP A 776 27.23 36.41 -27.90
CA TRP A 776 26.12 37.01 -28.63
C TRP A 776 25.80 38.38 -28.00
N LEU A 777 25.01 39.24 -28.65
CA LEU A 777 24.57 40.52 -28.08
C LEU A 777 23.05 40.67 -28.08
N ALA A 778 22.37 40.12 -29.07
CA ALA A 778 20.93 40.21 -29.21
C ALA A 778 20.37 39.08 -30.09
N ALA A 779 19.09 38.77 -29.91
CA ALA A 779 18.35 37.82 -30.75
C ALA A 779 16.99 38.40 -31.12
N ALA A 780 16.53 38.13 -32.34
CA ALA A 780 15.20 38.50 -32.81
C ALA A 780 14.62 37.39 -33.69
N ARG A 781 13.29 37.25 -33.71
CA ARG A 781 12.60 36.37 -34.66
C ARG A 781 12.27 37.15 -35.93
N TRP A 782 12.59 36.57 -37.07
CA TRP A 782 12.13 37.05 -38.38
C TRP A 782 11.55 35.89 -39.18
N ARG A 783 10.23 35.91 -39.41
CA ARG A 783 9.48 34.82 -40.05
C ARG A 783 9.72 33.48 -39.31
N ASP A 784 10.18 32.46 -40.02
CA ASP A 784 10.54 31.14 -39.49
C ASP A 784 12.04 31.01 -39.20
N GLN A 785 12.72 32.13 -38.93
CA GLN A 785 14.14 32.16 -38.57
C GLN A 785 14.37 32.93 -37.27
N ALA A 786 15.35 32.47 -36.49
CA ALA A 786 15.98 33.22 -35.42
C ALA A 786 17.20 33.95 -35.99
N VAL A 787 17.27 35.26 -35.80
CA VAL A 787 18.41 36.09 -36.20
C VAL A 787 19.17 36.51 -34.96
N LEU A 788 20.47 36.23 -34.94
CA LEU A 788 21.37 36.44 -33.82
C LEU A 788 22.47 37.44 -34.21
N LEU A 789 22.75 38.40 -33.33
CA LEU A 789 23.80 39.40 -33.50
C LEU A 789 24.97 39.08 -32.56
N ALA A 790 26.18 38.93 -33.11
CA ALA A 790 27.40 38.70 -32.32
C ALA A 790 28.15 40.00 -32.01
N GLU A 791 29.07 39.95 -31.04
CA GLU A 791 29.88 41.10 -30.60
C GLU A 791 30.70 41.77 -31.73
N ASP A 792 31.07 41.02 -32.77
CA ASP A 792 31.78 41.54 -33.93
C ASP A 792 30.89 42.17 -35.02
N GLY A 793 29.58 42.29 -34.74
CA GLY A 793 28.58 42.80 -35.66
C GLY A 793 28.23 41.82 -36.80
N SER A 794 28.60 40.54 -36.70
CA SER A 794 28.11 39.50 -37.60
C SER A 794 26.67 39.10 -37.25
N LEU A 795 25.87 38.86 -38.30
CA LEU A 795 24.50 38.38 -38.19
C LEU A 795 24.45 36.92 -38.61
N HIS A 796 23.77 36.12 -37.81
CA HIS A 796 23.55 34.69 -38.07
C HIS A 796 22.05 34.42 -38.09
N ALA A 797 21.61 33.53 -38.98
CA ALA A 797 20.23 33.07 -39.02
C ALA A 797 20.16 31.56 -38.78
N ALA A 798 19.24 31.13 -37.94
CA ALA A 798 18.92 29.73 -37.70
C ALA A 798 17.45 29.49 -38.09
N PRO A 799 17.14 28.49 -38.93
CA PRO A 799 15.75 28.13 -39.20
C PRO A 799 15.10 27.55 -37.94
N LEU A 800 13.88 28.01 -37.63
CA LEU A 800 13.06 27.53 -36.51
C LEU A 800 12.21 26.32 -36.91
N ASN A 801 11.91 26.16 -38.21
CA ASN A 801 11.10 25.05 -38.71
C ASN A 801 11.48 24.64 -40.16
N PRO A 802 12.13 23.48 -40.37
CA PRO A 802 12.70 22.61 -39.34
C PRO A 802 13.87 23.27 -38.61
N PRO A 803 14.08 22.97 -37.32
CA PRO A 803 15.17 23.54 -36.54
C PRO A 803 16.54 23.15 -37.11
N GLY A 804 17.46 24.11 -37.23
CA GLY A 804 18.80 23.92 -37.81
C GLY A 804 19.87 24.84 -37.21
N PRO A 805 21.16 24.62 -37.53
CA PRO A 805 22.26 25.40 -36.99
C PRO A 805 22.20 26.88 -37.41
N ALA A 806 22.76 27.76 -36.60
CA ALA A 806 22.91 29.17 -36.95
C ALA A 806 24.02 29.35 -38.01
N GLU A 807 23.66 29.90 -39.16
CA GLU A 807 24.60 30.18 -40.25
C GLU A 807 24.80 31.69 -40.43
N ALA A 808 26.03 32.11 -40.70
CA ALA A 808 26.34 33.52 -40.94
C ALA A 808 25.67 34.01 -42.23
N ILE A 809 24.81 35.03 -42.13
CA ILE A 809 24.04 35.56 -43.26
C ILE A 809 24.63 36.85 -43.84
N ALA A 810 25.65 37.43 -43.21
CA ALA A 810 26.35 38.62 -43.72
C ALA A 810 27.79 38.76 -43.18
N PRO A 811 28.71 39.39 -43.93
CA PRO A 811 30.02 39.79 -43.39
C PRO A 811 29.84 40.81 -42.25
N PRO A 812 30.81 40.99 -41.33
CA PRO A 812 30.72 41.98 -40.25
C PRO A 812 30.45 43.39 -40.82
N ALA A 813 29.62 44.17 -40.15
CA ALA A 813 29.22 45.51 -40.60
C ALA A 813 30.38 46.53 -40.52
N GLU A 814 30.43 47.50 -41.45
CA GLU A 814 31.19 48.74 -41.20
C GLU A 814 30.47 49.51 -40.09
N GLY A 815 31.09 49.59 -38.92
CA GLY A 815 30.45 50.08 -37.69
C GLY A 815 30.09 48.92 -36.75
N ALA A 816 31.11 48.22 -36.24
CA ALA A 816 30.92 47.27 -35.16
C ALA A 816 30.37 47.99 -33.91
N PRO A 817 29.52 47.35 -33.09
CA PRO A 817 29.29 47.82 -31.73
C PRO A 817 30.66 47.99 -31.04
N PRO A 818 30.85 49.00 -30.18
CA PRO A 818 32.16 49.25 -29.59
C PRO A 818 32.66 47.98 -28.88
N SER A 819 33.69 47.36 -29.46
CA SER A 819 34.36 46.22 -28.85
C SER A 819 35.25 46.69 -27.71
N ALA A 820 35.60 45.74 -26.84
CA ALA A 820 36.35 45.83 -25.57
C ALA A 820 37.75 46.54 -25.58
N GLY A 821 37.92 47.62 -26.34
CA GLY A 821 39.10 48.48 -26.37
C GLY A 821 38.90 49.87 -25.77
N SER A 822 37.68 50.27 -25.39
CA SER A 822 37.39 51.60 -24.82
C SER A 822 37.06 51.63 -23.32
N GLY A 823 37.03 50.48 -22.65
CA GLY A 823 36.75 50.40 -21.20
C GLY A 823 35.31 50.77 -20.81
N ALA A 824 34.37 50.82 -21.77
CA ALA A 824 32.94 50.98 -21.53
C ALA A 824 32.25 49.61 -21.68
N GLU A 825 31.54 49.16 -20.64
CA GLU A 825 30.64 48.00 -20.73
C GLU A 825 29.44 48.36 -21.61
N VAL A 826 29.10 47.48 -22.56
CA VAL A 826 27.86 47.61 -23.35
C VAL A 826 26.73 47.04 -22.51
N VAL A 827 25.86 47.90 -21.99
CA VAL A 827 24.71 47.49 -21.17
C VAL A 827 23.48 47.43 -22.06
N GLY A 828 23.21 46.25 -22.62
CA GLY A 828 22.01 45.94 -23.40
C GLY A 828 22.05 46.40 -24.86
N VAL A 829 21.81 45.46 -25.79
CA VAL A 829 21.64 45.72 -27.23
C VAL A 829 20.28 45.18 -27.67
N ALA A 830 19.42 46.04 -28.21
CA ALA A 830 18.14 45.64 -28.79
C ALA A 830 18.28 45.49 -30.31
N LEU A 831 17.94 44.32 -30.84
CA LEU A 831 17.89 44.02 -32.27
C LEU A 831 16.43 44.03 -32.76
N SER A 832 16.15 44.82 -33.79
CA SER A 832 14.85 44.92 -34.45
C SER A 832 15.00 44.61 -35.94
N ILE A 833 14.08 43.81 -36.48
CA ILE A 833 14.10 43.41 -37.89
C ILE A 833 12.75 43.77 -38.51
N THR A 834 12.77 44.52 -39.61
CA THR A 834 11.56 44.89 -40.34
C THR A 834 11.01 43.70 -41.14
N GLU A 835 9.73 43.75 -41.53
CA GLU A 835 9.13 42.71 -42.40
C GLU A 835 9.88 42.53 -43.74
N GLY A 836 10.57 43.58 -44.20
CA GLY A 836 11.42 43.59 -45.39
C GLY A 836 12.80 42.95 -45.21
N GLY A 837 13.17 42.54 -43.99
CA GLY A 837 14.47 41.93 -43.69
C GLY A 837 15.59 42.93 -43.42
N GLU A 838 15.27 44.18 -43.09
CA GLU A 838 16.27 45.15 -42.62
C GLU A 838 16.48 44.97 -41.12
N ALA A 839 17.69 44.57 -40.74
CA ALA A 839 18.10 44.52 -39.34
C ALA A 839 18.63 45.88 -38.90
N SER A 840 18.18 46.32 -37.72
CA SER A 840 18.63 47.52 -37.02
C SER A 840 18.89 47.16 -35.56
N TRP A 841 19.93 47.73 -34.95
CA TRP A 841 20.21 47.52 -33.53
C TRP A 841 20.48 48.85 -32.83
N SER A 842 20.23 48.89 -31.53
CA SER A 842 20.48 50.03 -30.66
C SER A 842 21.05 49.53 -29.34
N GLY A 843 21.90 50.31 -28.66
CA GLY A 843 22.48 49.90 -27.39
C GLY A 843 22.80 51.09 -26.49
N THR A 844 22.92 50.85 -25.19
CA THR A 844 23.24 51.85 -24.19
C THR A 844 24.64 51.63 -23.60
N GLY A 845 25.41 52.71 -23.46
CA GLY A 845 26.70 52.72 -22.77
C GLY A 845 26.70 53.73 -21.63
N ASP A 846 27.60 53.57 -20.66
CA ASP A 846 27.65 54.28 -19.36
C ASP A 846 27.66 55.82 -19.41
N SER A 847 27.83 56.46 -20.58
CA SER A 847 27.97 57.92 -20.66
C SER A 847 27.00 58.67 -21.59
N ALA A 848 26.07 58.02 -22.30
CA ALA A 848 24.91 58.63 -23.00
C ALA A 848 24.17 57.56 -23.84
N PRO A 849 22.86 57.75 -24.16
CA PRO A 849 22.23 56.99 -25.23
C PRO A 849 22.90 57.35 -26.55
N CYS A 850 23.66 56.42 -27.12
CA CYS A 850 24.22 56.56 -28.46
C CYS A 850 23.39 55.68 -29.40
N ASP A 851 22.46 56.31 -30.13
CA ASP A 851 21.69 55.63 -31.18
C ASP A 851 22.60 55.38 -32.39
N TRP A 852 23.05 54.14 -32.57
CA TRP A 852 23.80 53.70 -33.75
C TRP A 852 22.89 52.85 -34.64
N THR A 853 22.09 53.48 -35.51
CA THR A 853 21.35 52.74 -36.54
C THR A 853 22.28 52.33 -37.69
N VAL A 854 22.63 51.05 -37.75
CA VAL A 854 23.18 50.43 -38.96
C VAL A 854 22.10 49.57 -39.58
N SER A 855 21.55 50.01 -40.72
CA SER A 855 20.59 49.23 -41.51
C SER A 855 21.34 48.30 -42.46
N LYS A 856 21.13 46.99 -42.36
CA LYS A 856 21.65 46.04 -43.36
C LYS A 856 20.50 45.21 -43.92
N THR A 857 20.42 45.13 -45.25
CA THR A 857 19.46 44.27 -45.94
C THR A 857 19.90 42.82 -45.80
N ALA A 858 19.11 42.00 -45.12
CA ALA A 858 19.24 40.56 -45.19
C ALA A 858 18.93 40.16 -46.65
N GLY A 859 19.98 39.86 -47.42
CA GLY A 859 19.82 39.40 -48.79
C GLY A 859 18.91 38.17 -48.82
N THR A 860 17.98 38.14 -49.76
CA THR A 860 17.16 36.98 -50.08
C THR A 860 18.05 35.81 -50.48
N ALA A 861 18.32 34.89 -49.57
CA ALA A 861 18.67 33.53 -49.92
C ALA A 861 17.35 32.76 -50.16
N THR A 862 17.07 32.46 -51.43
CA THR A 862 16.02 31.53 -51.87
C THR A 862 16.27 30.12 -51.39
#